data_AF-A0A8H5XM41-F1
#
_entry.id   AF-A0A8H5XM41-F1
#
_cell.length_a   1.000
_cell.length_b   1.000
_cell.length_c   1.000
_cell.angle_alpha   90.00
_cell.angle_beta   90.00
_cell.angle_gamma   90.00
#
_symmetry.space_group_name_H-M   'P 1'
#
loop_
_entity.id
_entity.type
_entity.pdbx_description
1 polymer ?
#
loop_
_entity_poly.entity_id
_entity_poly.type
_entity_poly.pdbx_seq_one_letter_code
_entity_poly.pdbx_strand_id
1 'polypeptide(L)'
;MDEGIGMLLLLEDKKKLTIGIDELELNDPAANKSTRSSCAPFSGKSVPNNSIPFYNVLWAELSNDQIIIDYAHHASKTLIKPKKWVFTLAKDDESTSGTPAEIFVKTLMTRAYGDAQSQKRAYVLINPNSGPGGAIKQWETEVKPLFQAAKMQIDPVILKHGGEAVELAQNADLSRYDTIMACSGDGTPHEIFNGLAKRPDAARALSTMPVSHIPCGSGNAFSCNLYGSHRPSFAALAIIKGVVTPMDLVSVTSGHNRIISFLSQTLGLIAECDLGTEHMRWMGSARFEVGVVQRMFKKKCYPFDLAVKVEIEDKSDVKAHYKHHASSTSLNHLAKKLDADPVAEDAGLPPLKYGTIQDDLPEGWELIPYDKVGTFYAGNMAYMSPDAPFFAASLISDGLMDLVTIDGDLPFFTAIKVLLDVEAEKLFDNPHVTYKKISAYRIIPRDQEDGYISIDGEKCPFGPFQAEIHQGLGRVISKSGKYEAAGPKNWDKALDFQSKFLSDTEGSSFVPDMARRGRGNRMPSGPWGRLKPVEQDPLQSIGLPSKGDDSLLNPKTQEWYYNQIISRFLAFCTEAGDKDSIIRSFEALDIRAVDPTPATSYTRPPPGYRPSSTATSAAVSSLTPAPETSATNAGSFSQTPEPDSANAAASPAPSALSGTLKALRAIIPSSGPSTSMLAAIEDPDNTKSLQDVLMALRKLREGLVATKRADLFSIQAYIFSIRLSILAKHPESYHPAILHLLRYMAIWTPMVHSEIEEIAGYFMLDAACRRRDLTEAYFIRQDFNIRNKKLDRILKALAHDDYVSWQFSKKQVSRHCLKLMEWADDDLRLHTLKCFSRSYFNVDLPFLEFATGRKWDELKEKDKVGWELGDEEKVTIRKVRAK
;
A
#
# COMPACT_ATOMS: atom_id res chain seq x y z
N MET A 1 34.49 5.52 30.75
CA MET A 1 35.06 6.61 29.94
C MET A 1 35.08 6.10 28.52
N ASP A 2 34.30 6.69 27.63
CA ASP A 2 34.16 6.22 26.25
C ASP A 2 35.51 6.30 25.52
N GLU A 3 36.10 5.15 25.22
CA GLU A 3 37.36 5.07 24.50
C GLU A 3 37.22 5.77 23.13
N GLY A 4 38.04 6.81 22.92
CA GLY A 4 38.25 7.40 21.59
C GLY A 4 37.50 8.69 21.25
N ILE A 5 36.55 9.15 22.07
CA ILE A 5 35.83 10.41 21.78
C ILE A 5 36.80 11.59 21.83
N GLY A 6 36.80 12.40 20.77
CA GLY A 6 37.72 13.54 20.60
C GLY A 6 39.09 13.17 20.04
N MET A 7 39.32 11.88 19.70
CA MET A 7 40.52 11.50 18.95
C MET A 7 40.55 12.21 17.60
N LEU A 8 41.73 12.71 17.29
CA LEU A 8 41.99 13.62 16.17
C LEU A 8 43.09 13.01 15.29
N LEU A 9 42.84 12.96 13.99
CA LEU A 9 43.82 12.61 12.97
C LEU A 9 44.10 13.84 12.09
N LEU A 10 45.37 14.21 11.99
CA LEU A 10 45.83 15.33 11.18
C LEU A 10 46.06 14.87 9.74
N LEU A 11 45.50 15.61 8.81
CA LEU A 11 45.60 15.36 7.37
C LEU A 11 46.34 16.52 6.69
N GLU A 12 46.77 16.29 5.45
CA GLU A 12 47.32 17.34 4.58
C GLU A 12 46.32 18.52 4.43
N ASP A 13 46.80 19.70 4.04
CA ASP A 13 46.03 20.94 3.95
C ASP A 13 45.38 21.44 5.26
N LYS A 14 45.91 21.02 6.42
CA LYS A 14 45.38 21.34 7.77
C LYS A 14 43.97 20.79 8.02
N LYS A 15 43.52 19.81 7.23
CA LYS A 15 42.25 19.11 7.49
C LYS A 15 42.40 18.21 8.71
N LYS A 16 41.28 17.96 9.40
CA LYS A 16 41.27 17.12 10.61
C LYS A 16 40.08 16.17 10.55
N LEU A 17 40.32 14.90 10.85
CA LEU A 17 39.25 13.95 11.15
C LEU A 17 39.12 13.80 12.66
N THR A 18 37.90 13.88 13.16
CA THR A 18 37.61 13.75 14.59
C THR A 18 36.60 12.64 14.82
N ILE A 19 36.89 11.75 15.75
CA ILE A 19 35.92 10.77 16.25
C ILE A 19 35.01 11.48 17.25
N GLY A 20 33.78 11.80 16.83
CA GLY A 20 32.75 12.40 17.65
C GLY A 20 32.06 11.37 18.55
N ILE A 21 30.89 11.76 19.09
CA ILE A 21 30.09 10.89 19.97
C ILE A 21 29.42 9.77 19.15
N ASP A 22 28.73 10.15 18.07
CA ASP A 22 27.92 9.26 17.21
C ASP A 22 28.36 9.27 15.73
N GLU A 23 29.25 10.19 15.35
CA GLU A 23 29.68 10.37 13.97
C GLU A 23 31.18 10.69 13.84
N LEU A 24 31.72 10.40 12.66
CA LEU A 24 33.04 10.80 12.21
C LEU A 24 32.93 12.16 11.52
N GLU A 25 33.65 13.16 12.02
CA GLU A 25 33.60 14.53 11.54
C GLU A 25 34.85 14.90 10.74
N LEU A 26 34.66 15.57 9.61
CA LEU A 26 35.71 16.16 8.79
C LEU A 26 35.71 17.68 8.95
N ASN A 27 36.76 18.21 9.54
CA ASN A 27 37.00 19.65 9.60
C ASN A 27 37.95 20.08 8.49
N ASP A 28 37.40 20.74 7.47
CA ASP A 28 38.15 21.32 6.36
C ASP A 28 38.22 22.87 6.49
N PRO A 29 39.37 23.44 6.88
CA PRO A 29 39.51 24.89 7.04
C PRO A 29 39.43 25.67 5.72
N ALA A 30 39.60 25.03 4.55
CA ALA A 30 39.44 25.67 3.24
C ALA A 30 37.95 25.80 2.86
N ALA A 31 37.12 24.81 3.20
CA ALA A 31 35.66 24.89 3.06
C ALA A 31 35.07 26.02 3.93
N ASN A 32 35.63 26.23 5.13
CA ASN A 32 35.27 27.32 6.04
C ASN A 32 35.73 28.72 5.58
N LYS A 33 36.64 28.82 4.60
CA LYS A 33 37.00 30.11 3.97
C LYS A 33 36.12 30.44 2.76
N SER A 34 35.49 29.45 2.12
CA SER A 34 34.57 29.63 0.99
C SER A 34 33.24 30.31 1.37
N THR A 35 32.93 30.44 2.67
CA THR A 35 31.75 31.17 3.15
C THR A 35 32.01 32.66 3.37
N ARG A 36 33.22 33.16 3.04
CA ARG A 36 33.58 34.59 3.06
C ARG A 36 34.00 35.11 1.69
N SER A 37 33.21 34.87 0.64
CA SER A 37 33.16 35.82 -0.49
C SER A 37 32.01 35.53 -1.45
N SER A 38 31.27 36.61 -1.74
CA SER A 38 30.38 36.82 -2.88
C SER A 38 28.98 36.20 -2.81
N CYS A 39 28.02 37.12 -2.70
CA CYS A 39 26.59 36.91 -2.87
C CYS A 39 26.29 36.62 -4.36
N ALA A 40 25.63 35.49 -4.64
CA ALA A 40 24.90 35.23 -5.88
C ALA A 40 23.73 34.26 -5.59
N PRO A 41 22.60 34.33 -6.32
CA PRO A 41 21.39 33.58 -5.99
C PRO A 41 21.52 32.09 -6.30
N PHE A 42 20.90 31.28 -5.45
CA PHE A 42 21.01 29.83 -5.38
C PHE A 42 20.63 29.09 -6.68
N SER A 43 21.64 28.55 -7.38
CA SER A 43 21.54 27.20 -7.94
C SER A 43 21.87 26.22 -6.80
N GLY A 44 21.01 25.26 -6.49
CA GLY A 44 21.23 24.28 -5.43
C GLY A 44 22.53 23.50 -5.61
N LYS A 45 23.61 23.96 -4.97
CA LYS A 45 24.82 23.17 -4.72
C LYS A 45 24.64 22.51 -3.36
N SER A 46 24.65 21.18 -3.34
CA SER A 46 24.63 20.37 -2.13
C SER A 46 25.76 20.81 -1.19
N VAL A 47 25.43 21.16 0.04
CA VAL A 47 26.42 21.29 1.13
C VAL A 47 27.18 19.96 1.21
N PRO A 48 28.52 19.94 1.20
CA PRO A 48 29.25 18.71 1.47
C PRO A 48 28.89 18.24 2.88
N ASN A 49 28.35 17.03 3.01
CA ASN A 49 28.20 16.39 4.33
C ASN A 49 29.60 16.22 4.92
N ASN A 50 29.94 17.07 5.88
CA ASN A 50 31.22 17.03 6.59
C ASN A 50 31.22 15.99 7.72
N SER A 51 30.20 15.14 7.84
CA SER A 51 30.15 14.07 8.83
C SER A 51 29.59 12.77 8.26
N ILE A 52 29.97 11.65 8.87
CA ILE A 52 29.50 10.30 8.58
C ILE A 52 29.08 9.64 9.90
N PRO A 53 27.80 9.27 10.08
CA PRO A 53 27.38 8.48 11.24
C PRO A 53 28.17 7.17 11.35
N PHE A 54 28.56 6.76 12.56
CA PHE A 54 29.38 5.55 12.74
C PHE A 54 28.75 4.29 12.15
N TYR A 55 27.41 4.18 12.22
CA TYR A 55 26.66 3.10 11.59
C TYR A 55 26.90 3.02 10.08
N ASN A 56 27.17 4.14 9.41
CA ASN A 56 27.42 4.20 7.97
C ASN A 56 28.88 3.96 7.59
N VAL A 57 29.82 3.93 8.55
CA VAL A 57 31.23 3.59 8.25
C VAL A 57 31.33 2.09 8.00
N LEU A 58 31.75 1.72 6.79
CA LEU A 58 31.85 0.33 6.32
C LEU A 58 33.25 -0.23 6.56
N TRP A 59 34.29 0.54 6.23
CA TRP A 59 35.67 0.14 6.40
C TRP A 59 36.60 1.37 6.46
N ALA A 60 37.70 1.26 7.19
CA ALA A 60 38.76 2.24 7.21
C ALA A 60 40.11 1.52 7.17
N GLU A 61 41.01 1.95 6.29
CA GLU A 61 42.35 1.38 6.15
C GLU A 61 43.39 2.45 5.84
N LEU A 62 44.65 2.13 6.16
CA LEU A 62 45.81 2.93 5.81
C LEU A 62 46.52 2.29 4.60
N SER A 63 46.85 3.09 3.59
CA SER A 63 47.56 2.63 2.40
C SER A 63 48.39 3.77 1.83
N ASN A 64 49.70 3.58 1.65
CA ASN A 64 50.61 4.55 1.01
C ASN A 64 50.49 5.99 1.57
N ASP A 65 50.61 6.16 2.89
CA ASP A 65 50.44 7.45 3.59
C ASP A 65 49.05 8.10 3.42
N GLN A 66 48.05 7.33 3.01
CA GLN A 66 46.66 7.77 2.92
C GLN A 66 45.77 6.98 3.86
N ILE A 67 44.76 7.66 4.40
CA ILE A 67 43.60 7.03 5.03
C ILE A 67 42.46 6.96 4.02
N ILE A 68 41.92 5.74 3.85
CA ILE A 68 40.77 5.46 2.99
C ILE A 68 39.61 5.03 3.89
N ILE A 69 38.48 5.71 3.77
CA ILE A 69 37.27 5.42 4.55
C ILE A 69 36.12 5.13 3.57
N ASP A 70 35.71 3.88 3.51
CA ASP A 70 34.51 3.43 2.81
C ASP A 70 33.29 3.63 3.71
N TYR A 71 32.24 4.28 3.18
CA TYR A 71 31.02 4.56 3.93
C TYR A 71 29.77 4.42 3.07
N ALA A 72 28.67 4.06 3.73
CA ALA A 72 27.34 3.98 3.15
C ALA A 72 26.73 5.38 3.01
N HIS A 73 26.38 5.75 1.78
CA HIS A 73 25.76 7.02 1.45
C HIS A 73 24.33 6.81 0.95
N HIS A 74 23.39 7.52 1.57
CA HIS A 74 22.00 7.55 1.12
C HIS A 74 21.90 8.36 -0.18
N ALA A 75 21.92 7.67 -1.32
CA ALA A 75 21.77 8.29 -2.64
C ALA A 75 20.31 8.72 -2.89
N SER A 76 19.35 8.05 -2.26
CA SER A 76 17.93 8.42 -2.23
C SER A 76 17.27 7.89 -0.96
N LYS A 77 15.95 8.11 -0.79
CA LYS A 77 15.16 7.50 0.29
C LYS A 77 15.09 5.97 0.22
N THR A 78 15.42 5.38 -0.93
CA THR A 78 15.25 3.94 -1.21
C THR A 78 16.54 3.24 -1.61
N LEU A 79 17.66 3.97 -1.74
CA LEU A 79 18.92 3.43 -2.21
C LEU A 79 20.11 3.96 -1.41
N ILE A 80 20.93 3.02 -0.95
CA ILE A 80 22.22 3.25 -0.31
C ILE A 80 23.32 2.78 -1.27
N LYS A 81 24.38 3.59 -1.43
CA LYS A 81 25.56 3.24 -2.23
C LYS A 81 26.84 3.46 -1.43
N PRO A 82 27.89 2.67 -1.65
CA PRO A 82 29.19 2.97 -1.07
C PRO A 82 29.78 4.25 -1.67
N LYS A 83 30.43 5.05 -0.84
CA LYS A 83 31.30 6.17 -1.20
C LYS A 83 32.61 6.05 -0.43
N LYS A 84 33.63 6.76 -0.89
CA LYS A 84 34.95 6.78 -0.27
C LYS A 84 35.38 8.18 0.08
N TRP A 85 35.99 8.33 1.24
CA TRP A 85 36.87 9.44 1.56
C TRP A 85 38.31 8.95 1.48
N VAL A 86 39.17 9.74 0.84
CA VAL A 86 40.60 9.46 0.69
C VAL A 86 41.35 10.72 1.04
N PHE A 87 42.24 10.63 2.03
CA PHE A 87 43.04 11.77 2.50
C PHE A 87 44.49 11.35 2.72
N THR A 88 45.42 12.21 2.34
CA THR A 88 46.84 12.07 2.68
C THR A 88 47.07 12.46 4.14
N LEU A 89 47.88 11.68 4.86
CA LEU A 89 48.30 12.00 6.22
C LEU A 89 49.26 13.20 6.22
N ALA A 90 49.19 14.04 7.25
CA ALA A 90 50.15 15.13 7.41
C ALA A 90 51.56 14.56 7.67
N LYS A 91 52.59 15.15 7.06
CA LYS A 91 53.98 14.82 7.38
C LYS A 91 54.31 15.33 8.78
N ASP A 92 55.10 14.56 9.52
CA ASP A 92 55.51 14.88 10.89
C ASP A 92 56.23 16.23 10.95
N ASP A 93 55.51 17.31 11.27
CA ASP A 93 56.10 18.53 11.81
C ASP A 93 56.18 18.36 13.33
N GLU A 94 57.37 18.57 13.91
CA GLU A 94 57.79 18.33 15.31
C GLU A 94 56.95 19.04 16.42
N SER A 95 55.75 19.55 16.14
CA SER A 95 54.95 20.34 17.07
C SER A 95 53.44 20.04 17.14
N THR A 96 52.91 18.98 16.52
CA THR A 96 51.44 18.74 16.51
C THR A 96 50.99 17.41 17.13
N SER A 97 50.25 17.50 18.24
CA SER A 97 49.70 16.43 19.06
C SER A 97 48.53 15.65 18.40
N GLY A 98 48.77 14.96 17.30
CA GLY A 98 47.80 14.07 16.64
C GLY A 98 47.78 12.66 17.24
N THR A 99 46.65 11.95 17.11
CA THR A 99 46.58 10.51 17.44
C THR A 99 47.30 9.72 16.34
N PRO A 100 48.13 8.71 16.65
CA PRO A 100 48.71 7.84 15.63
C PRO A 100 47.63 7.24 14.72
N ALA A 101 47.87 7.27 13.40
CA ALA A 101 46.87 6.90 12.39
C ALA A 101 46.33 5.48 12.58
N GLU A 102 47.18 4.53 12.98
CA GLU A 102 46.79 3.13 13.24
C GLU A 102 45.82 3.02 14.42
N ILE A 103 46.08 3.74 15.50
CA ILE A 103 45.21 3.79 16.69
C ILE A 103 43.88 4.44 16.32
N PHE A 104 43.92 5.51 15.52
CA PHE A 104 42.73 6.18 15.03
C PHE A 104 41.83 5.23 14.22
N VAL A 105 42.40 4.52 13.24
CA VAL A 105 41.65 3.58 12.39
C VAL A 105 41.08 2.43 13.21
N LYS A 106 41.86 1.84 14.12
CA LYS A 106 41.37 0.78 15.02
C LYS A 106 40.20 1.25 15.88
N THR A 107 40.31 2.45 16.46
CA THR A 107 39.26 3.03 17.30
C THR A 107 38.02 3.37 16.49
N LEU A 108 38.18 3.95 15.30
CA LEU A 108 37.09 4.22 14.37
C LEU A 108 36.35 2.95 13.99
N MET A 109 37.06 1.88 13.63
CA MET A 109 36.45 0.60 13.27
C MET A 109 35.71 -0.04 14.45
N THR A 110 36.27 0.06 15.67
CA THR A 110 35.64 -0.43 16.91
C THR A 110 34.34 0.32 17.18
N ARG A 111 34.34 1.66 17.11
CA ARG A 111 33.11 2.46 17.30
C ARG A 111 32.10 2.28 16.17
N ALA A 112 32.59 2.13 14.93
CA ALA A 112 31.73 1.91 13.78
C ALA A 112 30.92 0.62 13.94
N TYR A 113 31.55 -0.49 14.32
CA TYR A 113 30.91 -1.80 14.37
C TYR A 113 30.27 -2.13 15.72
N GLY A 114 30.74 -1.56 16.83
CA GLY A 114 30.25 -1.90 18.16
C GLY A 114 30.37 -3.41 18.41
N ASP A 115 29.25 -4.06 18.74
CA ASP A 115 29.18 -5.50 18.98
C ASP A 115 29.14 -6.35 17.69
N ALA A 116 29.04 -5.73 16.51
CA ALA A 116 28.92 -6.44 15.24
C ALA A 116 30.28 -6.96 14.75
N GLN A 117 30.32 -8.21 14.27
CA GLN A 117 31.50 -8.75 13.60
C GLN A 117 31.76 -8.02 12.27
N SER A 118 33.01 -7.58 12.04
CA SER A 118 33.46 -7.06 10.75
C SER A 118 33.91 -8.16 9.80
N GLN A 119 33.95 -7.89 8.50
CA GLN A 119 34.44 -8.83 7.46
C GLN A 119 33.75 -10.21 7.47
N LYS A 120 32.45 -10.26 7.77
CA LYS A 120 31.67 -11.51 7.82
C LYS A 120 31.83 -12.34 6.54
N ARG A 121 31.89 -13.66 6.71
CA ARG A 121 31.90 -14.69 5.65
C ARG A 121 30.46 -15.14 5.40
N ALA A 122 29.95 -15.00 4.18
CA ALA A 122 28.56 -15.32 3.87
C ALA A 122 28.44 -16.35 2.75
N TYR A 123 27.65 -17.40 2.98
CA TYR A 123 27.19 -18.31 1.93
C TYR A 123 25.87 -17.80 1.36
N VAL A 124 25.87 -17.31 0.13
CA VAL A 124 24.73 -16.56 -0.42
C VAL A 124 23.96 -17.40 -1.42
N LEU A 125 22.70 -17.67 -1.12
CA LEU A 125 21.78 -18.44 -1.97
C LEU A 125 20.85 -17.48 -2.71
N ILE A 126 21.07 -17.31 -4.01
CA ILE A 126 20.38 -16.34 -4.86
C ILE A 126 19.30 -17.05 -5.67
N ASN A 127 18.04 -16.70 -5.45
CA ASN A 127 16.95 -17.16 -6.32
C ASN A 127 16.77 -16.18 -7.50
N PRO A 128 17.16 -16.55 -8.74
CA PRO A 128 17.10 -15.64 -9.88
C PRO A 128 15.67 -15.26 -10.29
N ASN A 129 14.71 -16.14 -10.00
CA ASN A 129 13.29 -15.98 -10.35
C ASN A 129 12.48 -15.29 -9.24
N SER A 130 13.15 -14.79 -8.20
CA SER A 130 12.49 -14.08 -7.10
C SER A 130 11.87 -12.75 -7.57
N GLY A 131 10.67 -12.47 -7.08
CA GLY A 131 9.91 -11.27 -7.46
C GLY A 131 9.59 -11.25 -8.97
N PRO A 132 9.66 -10.08 -9.64
CA PRO A 132 9.46 -9.97 -11.08
C PRO A 132 10.72 -10.38 -11.90
N GLY A 133 11.63 -11.17 -11.33
CA GLY A 133 12.87 -11.62 -11.99
C GLY A 133 14.04 -10.63 -11.92
N GLY A 134 14.08 -9.78 -10.89
CA GLY A 134 15.08 -8.70 -10.74
C GLY A 134 16.25 -8.99 -9.79
N ALA A 135 16.27 -10.15 -9.13
CA ALA A 135 17.14 -10.43 -7.98
C ALA A 135 18.64 -10.33 -8.30
N ILE A 136 19.11 -10.95 -9.40
CA ILE A 136 20.54 -10.89 -9.80
C ILE A 136 20.98 -9.44 -10.05
N LYS A 137 20.14 -8.65 -10.73
CA LYS A 137 20.46 -7.25 -11.02
C LYS A 137 20.58 -6.46 -9.71
N GLN A 138 19.62 -6.59 -8.81
CA GLN A 138 19.65 -5.91 -7.50
C GLN A 138 20.88 -6.33 -6.69
N TRP A 139 21.20 -7.62 -6.67
CA TRP A 139 22.40 -8.15 -6.04
C TRP A 139 23.67 -7.46 -6.57
N GLU A 140 23.86 -7.46 -7.88
CA GLU A 140 25.06 -6.89 -8.52
C GLU A 140 25.14 -5.35 -8.39
N THR A 141 24.01 -4.63 -8.48
CA THR A 141 24.02 -3.17 -8.51
C THR A 141 23.85 -2.47 -7.17
N GLU A 142 23.20 -3.11 -6.19
CA GLU A 142 22.82 -2.47 -4.91
C GLU A 142 23.50 -3.11 -3.70
N VAL A 143 23.71 -4.44 -3.71
CA VAL A 143 24.13 -5.20 -2.52
C VAL A 143 25.62 -5.51 -2.54
N LYS A 144 26.09 -6.17 -3.60
CA LYS A 144 27.49 -6.59 -3.76
C LYS A 144 28.50 -5.43 -3.59
N PRO A 145 28.26 -4.20 -4.10
CA PRO A 145 29.19 -3.09 -3.88
C PRO A 145 29.35 -2.71 -2.40
N LEU A 146 28.28 -2.82 -1.59
CA LEU A 146 28.33 -2.53 -0.16
C LEU A 146 29.12 -3.61 0.59
N PHE A 147 28.90 -4.88 0.27
CA PHE A 147 29.67 -6.00 0.86
C PHE A 147 31.15 -5.95 0.51
N GLN A 148 31.49 -5.57 -0.73
CA GLN A 148 32.87 -5.35 -1.14
C GLN A 148 33.52 -4.18 -0.38
N ALA A 149 32.80 -3.07 -0.20
CA ALA A 149 33.27 -1.92 0.57
C ALA A 149 33.49 -2.26 2.06
N ALA A 150 32.68 -3.15 2.62
CA ALA A 150 32.81 -3.67 3.99
C ALA A 150 33.81 -4.85 4.12
N LYS A 151 34.50 -5.22 3.03
CA LYS A 151 35.47 -6.33 2.97
C LYS A 151 34.90 -7.69 3.44
N MET A 152 33.62 -7.94 3.19
CA MET A 152 33.00 -9.24 3.45
C MET A 152 33.48 -10.30 2.46
N GLN A 153 33.60 -11.55 2.92
CA GLN A 153 33.91 -12.70 2.07
C GLN A 153 32.61 -13.37 1.65
N ILE A 154 32.37 -13.48 0.35
CA ILE A 154 31.07 -13.89 -0.17
C ILE A 154 31.23 -15.09 -1.12
N ASP A 155 30.52 -16.17 -0.83
CA ASP A 155 30.42 -17.37 -1.67
C ASP A 155 28.99 -17.46 -2.26
N PRO A 156 28.72 -16.88 -3.45
CA PRO A 156 27.38 -16.87 -4.04
C PRO A 156 27.06 -18.13 -4.84
N VAL A 157 25.84 -18.64 -4.70
CA VAL A 157 25.26 -19.75 -5.46
C VAL A 157 23.92 -19.32 -6.04
N ILE A 158 23.74 -19.52 -7.34
CA ILE A 158 22.48 -19.25 -8.03
C ILE A 158 21.63 -20.52 -8.00
N LEU A 159 20.46 -20.43 -7.39
CA LEU A 159 19.50 -21.52 -7.31
C LEU A 159 18.84 -21.74 -8.67
N LYS A 160 18.56 -23.01 -8.98
CA LYS A 160 18.02 -23.53 -10.24
C LYS A 160 16.57 -23.95 -10.09
N HIS A 161 16.18 -24.49 -8.94
CA HIS A 161 14.80 -24.92 -8.67
C HIS A 161 14.41 -24.70 -7.20
N GLY A 162 13.10 -24.78 -6.91
CA GLY A 162 12.61 -24.75 -5.54
C GLY A 162 13.10 -25.95 -4.72
N GLY A 163 13.30 -25.76 -3.42
CA GLY A 163 13.84 -26.78 -2.52
C GLY A 163 15.35 -26.96 -2.55
N GLU A 164 16.08 -26.38 -3.53
CA GLU A 164 17.53 -26.50 -3.60
C GLU A 164 18.23 -25.84 -2.39
N ALA A 165 17.66 -24.78 -1.81
CA ALA A 165 18.27 -24.14 -0.64
C ALA A 165 18.19 -25.04 0.60
N VAL A 166 17.20 -25.93 0.69
CA VAL A 166 17.11 -26.96 1.74
C VAL A 166 18.33 -27.89 1.64
N GLU A 167 18.60 -28.41 0.45
CA GLU A 167 19.69 -29.36 0.20
C GLU A 167 21.06 -28.72 0.44
N LEU A 168 21.24 -27.48 -0.02
CA LEU A 168 22.49 -26.73 0.17
C LEU A 168 22.73 -26.40 1.65
N ALA A 169 21.70 -25.94 2.38
CA ALA A 169 21.83 -25.64 3.80
C ALA A 169 22.04 -26.90 4.65
N GLN A 170 21.39 -28.02 4.29
CA GLN A 170 21.59 -29.30 4.95
C GLN A 170 23.04 -29.80 4.81
N ASN A 171 23.63 -29.68 3.61
CA ASN A 171 24.97 -30.20 3.32
C ASN A 171 26.11 -29.18 3.52
N ALA A 172 25.80 -27.94 3.89
CA ALA A 172 26.81 -26.89 4.06
C ALA A 172 27.79 -27.22 5.20
N ASP A 173 29.07 -26.91 4.99
CA ASP A 173 30.06 -26.86 6.06
C ASP A 173 29.92 -25.52 6.79
N LEU A 174 29.26 -25.57 7.95
CA LEU A 174 28.92 -24.39 8.74
C LEU A 174 30.17 -23.66 9.30
N SER A 175 31.33 -24.33 9.41
CA SER A 175 32.55 -23.72 9.97
C SER A 175 33.17 -22.62 9.07
N ARG A 176 32.84 -22.67 7.78
CA ARG A 176 33.36 -21.75 6.76
C ARG A 176 32.66 -20.39 6.74
N TYR A 177 31.48 -20.30 7.34
CA TYR A 177 30.57 -19.16 7.18
C TYR A 177 30.19 -18.58 8.53
N ASP A 178 29.93 -17.28 8.54
CA ASP A 178 29.37 -16.57 9.69
C ASP A 178 27.85 -16.33 9.50
N THR A 179 27.33 -16.54 8.28
CA THR A 179 25.89 -16.53 7.98
C THR A 179 25.58 -17.25 6.66
N ILE A 180 24.41 -17.90 6.58
CA ILE A 180 23.78 -18.30 5.32
C ILE A 180 22.77 -17.22 4.94
N MET A 181 22.94 -16.64 3.76
CA MET A 181 22.18 -15.48 3.29
C MET A 181 21.27 -15.86 2.14
N ALA A 182 19.96 -15.66 2.30
CA ALA A 182 19.00 -15.76 1.21
C ALA A 182 18.92 -14.44 0.44
N CYS A 183 19.03 -14.47 -0.88
CA CYS A 183 18.73 -13.35 -1.76
C CYS A 183 17.49 -13.67 -2.60
N SER A 184 16.32 -13.35 -2.06
CA SER A 184 15.01 -13.90 -2.47
C SER A 184 13.83 -13.18 -1.78
N GLY A 185 12.62 -13.77 -1.81
CA GLY A 185 11.57 -13.51 -0.80
C GLY A 185 11.67 -14.44 0.42
N ASP A 186 10.63 -14.46 1.26
CA ASP A 186 10.59 -15.19 2.55
C ASP A 186 10.70 -16.74 2.44
N GLY A 187 10.37 -17.33 1.29
CA GLY A 187 10.44 -18.79 1.08
C GLY A 187 11.85 -19.38 1.10
N THR A 188 12.88 -18.66 0.65
CA THR A 188 14.26 -19.20 0.71
C THR A 188 14.84 -19.19 2.13
N PRO A 189 14.64 -18.15 2.98
CA PRO A 189 14.88 -18.28 4.42
C PRO A 189 14.17 -19.49 5.05
N HIS A 190 12.91 -19.76 4.67
CA HIS A 190 12.17 -20.94 5.13
C HIS A 190 12.87 -22.24 4.72
N GLU A 191 13.30 -22.35 3.47
CA GLU A 191 14.07 -23.49 2.97
C GLU A 191 15.39 -23.66 3.73
N ILE A 192 16.12 -22.58 4.02
CA ILE A 192 17.39 -22.63 4.77
C ILE A 192 17.18 -23.16 6.18
N PHE A 193 16.20 -22.63 6.94
CA PHE A 193 15.91 -23.12 8.29
C PHE A 193 15.53 -24.60 8.28
N ASN A 194 14.71 -25.03 7.32
CA ASN A 194 14.33 -26.44 7.19
C ASN A 194 15.50 -27.32 6.73
N GLY A 195 16.44 -26.81 5.93
CA GLY A 195 17.68 -27.49 5.59
C GLY A 195 18.57 -27.72 6.80
N LEU A 196 18.77 -26.69 7.62
CA LEU A 196 19.50 -26.80 8.90
C LEU A 196 18.80 -27.78 9.86
N ALA A 197 17.47 -27.75 9.92
CA ALA A 197 16.66 -28.65 10.75
C ALA A 197 16.71 -30.13 10.32
N LYS A 198 17.06 -30.42 9.06
CA LYS A 198 17.22 -31.78 8.53
C LYS A 198 18.60 -32.38 8.77
N ARG A 199 19.53 -31.61 9.34
CA ARG A 199 20.87 -32.10 9.64
C ARG A 199 20.87 -33.06 10.85
N PRO A 200 21.82 -33.99 10.93
CA PRO A 200 22.00 -34.82 12.13
C PRO A 200 22.25 -33.99 13.39
N ASP A 201 22.98 -32.87 13.25
CA ASP A 201 23.34 -31.91 14.30
C ASP A 201 22.40 -30.69 14.33
N ALA A 202 21.11 -30.88 13.98
CA ALA A 202 20.16 -29.79 13.76
C ALA A 202 20.05 -28.77 14.91
N ALA A 203 20.07 -29.20 16.17
CA ALA A 203 19.98 -28.27 17.30
C ALA A 203 21.19 -27.31 17.32
N ARG A 204 22.41 -27.85 17.12
CA ARG A 204 23.63 -27.05 17.05
C ARG A 204 23.63 -26.17 15.80
N ALA A 205 23.22 -26.70 14.66
CA ALA A 205 23.18 -25.97 13.41
C ALA A 205 22.27 -24.73 13.51
N LEU A 206 21.06 -24.89 14.04
CA LEU A 206 20.09 -23.79 14.23
C LEU A 206 20.54 -22.78 15.29
N SER A 207 21.17 -23.25 16.38
CA SER A 207 21.60 -22.39 17.48
C SER A 207 22.92 -21.65 17.22
N THR A 208 23.66 -21.99 16.17
CA THR A 208 24.97 -21.38 15.87
C THR A 208 25.02 -20.66 14.53
N MET A 209 24.38 -21.17 13.48
CA MET A 209 24.45 -20.58 12.14
C MET A 209 23.37 -19.52 11.93
N PRO A 210 23.71 -18.23 11.81
CA PRO A 210 22.74 -17.18 11.58
C PRO A 210 22.21 -17.18 10.15
N VAL A 211 20.89 -17.08 9.99
CA VAL A 211 20.25 -16.84 8.70
C VAL A 211 20.07 -15.34 8.47
N SER A 212 20.43 -14.86 7.28
CA SER A 212 20.23 -13.47 6.87
C SER A 212 19.47 -13.41 5.53
N HIS A 213 18.87 -12.26 5.25
CA HIS A 213 18.00 -12.07 4.08
C HIS A 213 18.30 -10.77 3.33
N ILE A 214 18.39 -10.85 2.02
CA ILE A 214 18.35 -9.72 1.09
C ILE A 214 17.00 -9.76 0.37
N PRO A 215 16.14 -8.74 0.57
CA PRO A 215 14.75 -8.74 0.10
C PRO A 215 14.66 -8.47 -1.41
N CYS A 216 14.67 -9.52 -2.20
CA CYS A 216 14.50 -9.48 -3.66
C CYS A 216 13.16 -10.11 -4.11
N GLY A 217 12.26 -10.43 -3.17
CA GLY A 217 10.99 -11.10 -3.44
C GLY A 217 9.77 -10.19 -3.43
N SER A 218 8.61 -10.79 -3.66
CA SER A 218 7.30 -10.12 -3.53
C SER A 218 6.82 -10.06 -2.06
N GLY A 219 7.22 -11.03 -1.24
CA GLY A 219 7.10 -11.02 0.23
C GLY A 219 8.49 -10.87 0.85
N ASN A 220 8.65 -9.91 1.75
CA ASN A 220 9.92 -9.58 2.40
C ASN A 220 9.73 -9.30 3.90
N ALA A 221 8.84 -10.07 4.52
CA ALA A 221 8.48 -9.92 5.92
C ALA A 221 9.71 -10.08 6.84
N PHE A 222 10.58 -11.04 6.56
CA PHE A 222 11.82 -11.28 7.31
C PHE A 222 12.67 -9.99 7.41
N SER A 223 12.91 -9.35 6.27
CA SER A 223 13.67 -8.09 6.17
C SER A 223 12.98 -6.92 6.86
N CYS A 224 11.65 -6.79 6.74
CA CYS A 224 10.87 -5.77 7.44
C CYS A 224 11.07 -5.85 8.96
N ASN A 225 10.99 -7.06 9.51
CA ASN A 225 11.10 -7.28 10.95
C ASN A 225 12.52 -7.09 11.48
N LEU A 226 13.55 -7.60 10.79
CA LEU A 226 14.92 -7.57 11.32
C LEU A 226 15.71 -6.30 10.99
N TYR A 227 15.36 -5.60 9.90
CA TYR A 227 16.12 -4.44 9.41
C TYR A 227 15.29 -3.15 9.31
N GLY A 228 13.95 -3.24 9.48
CA GLY A 228 13.05 -2.10 9.37
C GLY A 228 12.90 -1.60 7.92
N SER A 229 13.27 -2.43 6.94
CA SER A 229 13.21 -2.08 5.52
C SER A 229 13.08 -3.33 4.67
N HIS A 230 12.39 -3.20 3.53
CA HIS A 230 12.31 -4.20 2.46
C HIS A 230 13.18 -3.84 1.25
N ARG A 231 14.17 -2.96 1.42
CA ARG A 231 15.05 -2.50 0.32
C ARG A 231 16.39 -3.23 0.36
N PRO A 232 16.87 -3.82 -0.76
CA PRO A 232 18.12 -4.60 -0.78
C PRO A 232 19.32 -3.87 -0.19
N SER A 233 19.57 -2.62 -0.58
CA SER A 233 20.73 -1.86 -0.08
C SER A 233 20.65 -1.54 1.41
N PHE A 234 19.45 -1.38 1.97
CA PHE A 234 19.24 -1.13 3.40
C PHE A 234 19.44 -2.40 4.21
N ALA A 235 18.90 -3.53 3.73
CA ALA A 235 19.15 -4.85 4.31
C ALA A 235 20.65 -5.19 4.27
N ALA A 236 21.35 -4.88 3.18
CA ALA A 236 22.80 -5.08 3.08
C ALA A 236 23.56 -4.31 4.16
N LEU A 237 23.25 -3.03 4.37
CA LEU A 237 23.86 -2.25 5.46
C LEU A 237 23.52 -2.83 6.83
N ALA A 238 22.27 -3.24 7.05
CA ALA A 238 21.84 -3.88 8.28
C ALA A 238 22.52 -5.23 8.55
N ILE A 239 22.89 -6.00 7.52
CA ILE A 239 23.65 -7.24 7.67
C ILE A 239 25.12 -6.95 7.98
N ILE A 240 25.73 -5.97 7.30
CA ILE A 240 27.11 -5.55 7.55
C ILE A 240 27.25 -5.14 9.02
N LYS A 241 26.36 -4.29 9.51
CA LYS A 241 26.37 -3.72 10.87
C LYS A 241 25.56 -4.54 11.88
N GLY A 242 24.95 -5.63 11.44
CA GLY A 242 24.06 -6.42 12.25
C GLY A 242 24.79 -7.33 13.23
N VAL A 243 24.08 -7.64 14.30
CA VAL A 243 24.50 -8.55 15.37
C VAL A 243 23.78 -9.88 15.23
N VAL A 244 24.41 -10.96 15.71
CA VAL A 244 23.77 -12.26 15.79
C VAL A 244 22.74 -12.23 16.91
N THR A 245 21.52 -12.65 16.61
CA THR A 245 20.40 -12.61 17.57
C THR A 245 19.69 -13.95 17.61
N PRO A 246 19.39 -14.49 18.81
CA PRO A 246 18.53 -15.67 18.94
C PRO A 246 17.10 -15.33 18.52
N MET A 247 16.47 -16.26 17.83
CA MET A 247 15.10 -16.13 17.35
C MET A 247 14.30 -17.38 17.67
N ASP A 248 13.05 -17.20 18.07
CA ASP A 248 12.13 -18.30 18.28
C ASP A 248 11.79 -18.98 16.95
N LEU A 249 11.62 -20.29 16.99
CA LEU A 249 11.22 -21.10 15.83
C LEU A 249 10.08 -22.02 16.25
N VAL A 250 9.12 -22.22 15.34
CA VAL A 250 7.94 -23.04 15.59
C VAL A 250 8.09 -24.37 14.88
N SER A 251 8.00 -25.47 15.63
CA SER A 251 7.85 -26.81 15.03
C SER A 251 6.40 -27.04 14.68
N VAL A 252 6.12 -27.31 13.41
CA VAL A 252 4.80 -27.67 12.92
C VAL A 252 4.80 -29.14 12.50
N THR A 253 3.89 -29.92 13.08
CA THR A 253 3.70 -31.34 12.76
C THR A 253 2.40 -31.56 11.99
N SER A 254 2.49 -32.26 10.86
CA SER A 254 1.35 -32.66 10.04
C SER A 254 1.60 -34.07 9.50
N GLY A 255 0.74 -35.03 9.86
CA GLY A 255 1.04 -36.45 9.69
C GLY A 255 2.34 -36.83 10.39
N HIS A 256 3.27 -37.45 9.66
CA HIS A 256 4.62 -37.80 10.16
C HIS A 256 5.67 -36.71 9.91
N ASN A 257 5.31 -35.61 9.24
CA ASN A 257 6.25 -34.58 8.87
C ASN A 257 6.35 -33.53 9.99
N ARG A 258 7.59 -33.14 10.32
CA ARG A 258 7.89 -31.98 11.17
C ARG A 258 8.65 -30.95 10.34
N ILE A 259 8.08 -29.76 10.21
CA ILE A 259 8.71 -28.61 9.54
C ILE A 259 8.94 -27.50 10.55
N ILE A 260 9.92 -26.64 10.25
CA ILE A 260 10.21 -25.46 11.05
C ILE A 260 9.62 -24.23 10.36
N SER A 261 8.99 -23.39 11.16
CA SER A 261 8.40 -22.13 10.73
C SER A 261 8.98 -20.98 11.54
N PHE A 262 9.35 -19.90 10.86
CA PHE A 262 9.93 -18.72 11.51
C PHE A 262 9.01 -17.50 11.47
N LEU A 263 8.04 -17.47 10.56
CA LEU A 263 7.23 -16.29 10.26
C LEU A 263 5.82 -16.44 10.82
N SER A 264 5.04 -17.35 10.23
CA SER A 264 3.60 -17.43 10.50
C SER A 264 2.94 -18.71 10.02
N GLN A 265 1.80 -19.03 10.62
CA GLN A 265 0.97 -20.18 10.29
C GLN A 265 -0.49 -19.71 10.18
N THR A 266 -1.12 -19.92 9.03
CA THR A 266 -2.47 -19.43 8.78
C THR A 266 -3.38 -20.46 8.13
N LEU A 267 -4.65 -20.39 8.55
CA LEU A 267 -5.80 -21.09 7.99
C LEU A 267 -6.91 -20.07 7.74
N GLY A 268 -7.63 -20.24 6.64
CA GLY A 268 -8.78 -19.40 6.27
C GLY A 268 -8.42 -18.30 5.29
N LEU A 269 -9.00 -17.11 5.46
CA LEU A 269 -8.95 -16.02 4.48
C LEU A 269 -7.51 -15.70 4.03
N ILE A 270 -6.59 -15.49 4.98
CA ILE A 270 -5.20 -15.12 4.66
C ILE A 270 -4.47 -16.23 3.90
N ALA A 271 -4.62 -17.49 4.33
CA ALA A 271 -4.05 -18.64 3.61
C ALA A 271 -4.56 -18.74 2.16
N GLU A 272 -5.86 -18.52 1.93
CA GLU A 272 -6.42 -18.49 0.58
C GLU A 272 -5.92 -17.29 -0.23
N CYS A 273 -5.62 -16.15 0.41
CA CYS A 273 -5.04 -14.98 -0.25
C CYS A 273 -3.60 -15.25 -0.65
N ASP A 274 -2.81 -15.88 0.20
CA ASP A 274 -1.39 -16.14 -0.05
C ASP A 274 -1.21 -17.17 -1.16
N LEU A 275 -1.95 -18.28 -1.09
CA LEU A 275 -1.79 -19.44 -1.97
C LEU A 275 -2.75 -19.40 -3.17
N GLY A 276 -3.98 -18.93 -2.96
CA GLY A 276 -4.97 -18.83 -4.03
C GLY A 276 -4.72 -17.68 -5.02
N THR A 277 -3.67 -16.87 -4.82
CA THR A 277 -3.25 -15.78 -5.73
C THR A 277 -1.90 -16.06 -6.40
N GLU A 278 -1.35 -17.26 -6.30
CA GLU A 278 -0.02 -17.57 -6.87
C GLU A 278 0.06 -17.39 -8.39
N HIS A 279 -1.02 -17.66 -9.12
CA HIS A 279 -1.12 -17.40 -10.55
C HIS A 279 -1.00 -15.90 -10.90
N MET A 280 -1.13 -15.00 -9.91
CA MET A 280 -0.98 -13.55 -10.03
C MET A 280 0.38 -13.03 -9.53
N ARG A 281 1.42 -13.90 -9.41
CA ARG A 281 2.77 -13.47 -8.98
C ARG A 281 3.37 -12.32 -9.82
N TRP A 282 2.94 -12.16 -11.08
CA TRP A 282 3.32 -11.04 -11.94
C TRP A 282 2.94 -9.65 -11.37
N MET A 283 1.96 -9.58 -10.47
CA MET A 283 1.51 -8.34 -9.82
C MET A 283 2.36 -7.91 -8.62
N GLY A 284 3.37 -8.70 -8.22
CA GLY A 284 4.16 -8.42 -7.02
C GLY A 284 3.33 -8.47 -5.74
N SER A 285 3.56 -7.53 -4.82
CA SER A 285 2.87 -7.49 -3.51
C SER A 285 1.38 -7.13 -3.61
N ALA A 286 0.93 -6.48 -4.68
CA ALA A 286 -0.47 -6.10 -4.87
C ALA A 286 -1.43 -7.30 -4.94
N ARG A 287 -0.92 -8.50 -5.27
CA ARG A 287 -1.73 -9.74 -5.33
C ARG A 287 -2.40 -10.08 -4.00
N PHE A 288 -1.77 -9.74 -2.88
CA PHE A 288 -2.28 -10.05 -1.54
C PHE A 288 -3.52 -9.21 -1.24
N GLU A 289 -3.49 -7.91 -1.56
CA GLU A 289 -4.63 -6.99 -1.40
C GLU A 289 -5.84 -7.44 -2.24
N VAL A 290 -5.60 -7.82 -3.50
CA VAL A 290 -6.63 -8.38 -4.39
C VAL A 290 -7.22 -9.65 -3.79
N GLY A 291 -6.37 -10.55 -3.30
CA GLY A 291 -6.79 -11.80 -2.67
C GLY A 291 -7.78 -11.56 -1.52
N VAL A 292 -7.46 -10.62 -0.63
CA VAL A 292 -8.26 -10.29 0.56
C VAL A 292 -9.61 -9.72 0.14
N VAL A 293 -9.62 -8.72 -0.73
CA VAL A 293 -10.85 -8.07 -1.20
C VAL A 293 -11.77 -9.08 -1.90
N GLN A 294 -11.24 -9.91 -2.82
CA GLN A 294 -12.01 -10.93 -3.56
C GLN A 294 -12.79 -11.90 -2.66
N ARG A 295 -12.21 -12.21 -1.49
CA ARG A 295 -12.67 -13.28 -0.60
C ARG A 295 -13.51 -12.77 0.56
N MET A 296 -13.31 -11.52 1.00
CA MET A 296 -14.23 -10.84 1.93
C MET A 296 -15.67 -10.78 1.38
N PHE A 297 -15.85 -10.63 0.07
CA PHE A 297 -17.17 -10.70 -0.56
C PHE A 297 -17.83 -12.09 -0.47
N LYS A 298 -17.07 -13.17 -0.23
CA LYS A 298 -17.63 -14.52 -0.07
C LYS A 298 -18.13 -14.82 1.35
N LYS A 299 -17.79 -14.00 2.36
CA LYS A 299 -18.08 -14.24 3.79
C LYS A 299 -17.85 -15.71 4.22
N LYS A 300 -16.76 -16.30 3.73
CA LYS A 300 -16.48 -17.73 3.94
C LYS A 300 -15.98 -17.93 5.36
N CYS A 301 -16.68 -18.77 6.12
CA CYS A 301 -16.23 -19.27 7.42
C CYS A 301 -15.49 -20.60 7.21
N TYR A 302 -14.51 -20.86 8.08
CA TYR A 302 -13.67 -22.05 8.03
C TYR A 302 -13.81 -22.76 9.39
N PRO A 303 -14.75 -23.70 9.53
CA PRO A 303 -14.95 -24.38 10.79
C PRO A 303 -13.76 -25.29 11.10
N PHE A 304 -13.28 -25.25 12.35
CA PHE A 304 -12.24 -26.16 12.88
C PHE A 304 -12.40 -26.33 14.39
N ASP A 305 -11.79 -27.37 14.94
CA ASP A 305 -11.58 -27.51 16.37
C ASP A 305 -10.16 -27.05 16.73
N LEU A 306 -10.04 -26.29 17.82
CA LEU A 306 -8.77 -25.74 18.29
C LEU A 306 -8.54 -26.15 19.75
N ALA A 307 -7.40 -26.77 20.01
CA ALA A 307 -6.85 -26.88 21.34
C ALA A 307 -5.61 -25.99 21.42
N VAL A 308 -5.52 -25.13 22.43
CA VAL A 308 -4.48 -24.10 22.50
C VAL A 308 -3.97 -23.92 23.92
N LYS A 309 -2.65 -23.86 24.08
CA LYS A 309 -2.00 -23.48 25.34
C LYS A 309 -1.81 -21.96 25.37
N VAL A 310 -2.79 -21.28 25.95
CA VAL A 310 -2.75 -19.83 26.16
C VAL A 310 -1.88 -19.51 27.38
N GLU A 311 -0.92 -18.62 27.19
CA GLU A 311 -0.07 -18.10 28.28
C GLU A 311 -0.54 -16.70 28.70
N ILE A 312 -0.99 -15.88 27.73
CA ILE A 312 -1.58 -14.56 27.99
C ILE A 312 -2.82 -14.39 27.12
N GLU A 313 -3.97 -14.22 27.79
CA GLU A 313 -5.26 -14.10 27.12
C GLU A 313 -5.67 -12.64 26.85
N ASP A 314 -5.47 -11.76 27.84
CA ASP A 314 -5.98 -10.39 27.78
C ASP A 314 -5.02 -9.43 27.07
N LYS A 315 -5.59 -8.59 26.18
CA LYS A 315 -4.84 -7.58 25.43
C LYS A 315 -4.05 -6.60 26.30
N SER A 316 -4.57 -6.25 27.49
CA SER A 316 -3.86 -5.38 28.44
C SER A 316 -2.59 -6.04 28.97
N ASP A 317 -2.68 -7.33 29.28
CA ASP A 317 -1.59 -8.10 29.86
C ASP A 317 -0.55 -8.44 28.79
N VAL A 318 -0.96 -8.62 27.52
CA VAL A 318 -0.06 -8.70 26.37
C VAL A 318 0.76 -7.40 26.21
N LYS A 319 0.14 -6.22 26.37
CA LYS A 319 0.87 -4.93 26.34
C LYS A 319 1.86 -4.81 27.50
N ALA A 320 1.46 -5.25 28.70
CA ALA A 320 2.34 -5.24 29.88
C ALA A 320 3.55 -6.19 29.70
N HIS A 321 3.33 -7.38 29.15
CA HIS A 321 4.38 -8.34 28.80
C HIS A 321 5.33 -7.75 27.75
N TYR A 322 4.80 -7.17 26.67
CA TYR A 322 5.60 -6.50 25.65
C TYR A 322 6.46 -5.38 26.26
N LYS A 323 5.88 -4.53 27.10
CA LYS A 323 6.60 -3.46 27.80
C LYS A 323 7.74 -3.99 28.65
N HIS A 324 7.49 -5.05 29.43
CA HIS A 324 8.50 -5.66 30.28
C HIS A 324 9.68 -6.19 29.46
N HIS A 325 9.41 -6.98 28.41
CA HIS A 325 10.46 -7.58 27.59
C HIS A 325 11.17 -6.57 26.66
N ALA A 326 10.45 -5.60 26.10
CA ALA A 326 11.02 -4.57 25.22
C ALA A 326 11.91 -3.56 25.96
N SER A 327 11.62 -3.27 27.24
CA SER A 327 12.44 -2.42 28.10
C SER A 327 13.59 -3.17 28.78
N SER A 328 13.47 -4.49 28.90
CA SER A 328 14.46 -5.29 29.59
C SER A 328 15.74 -5.50 28.76
N THR A 329 16.89 -5.31 29.41
CA THR A 329 18.18 -5.92 29.05
C THR A 329 18.11 -7.46 29.03
N SER A 330 16.98 -8.05 29.44
CA SER A 330 16.76 -9.49 29.58
C SER A 330 16.86 -10.24 28.27
N LEU A 331 16.46 -9.68 27.12
CA LEU A 331 16.65 -10.37 25.83
C LEU A 331 18.14 -10.60 25.50
N ASN A 332 19.00 -9.61 25.78
CA ASN A 332 20.45 -9.77 25.64
C ASN A 332 21.05 -10.71 26.70
N HIS A 333 20.51 -10.72 27.91
CA HIS A 333 20.95 -11.63 28.97
C HIS A 333 20.48 -13.08 28.71
N LEU A 334 19.29 -13.26 28.16
CA LEU A 334 18.72 -14.54 27.75
C LEU A 334 19.47 -15.08 26.53
N ALA A 335 19.81 -14.22 25.56
CA ALA A 335 20.70 -14.56 24.46
C ALA A 335 22.03 -15.10 24.97
N LYS A 336 22.68 -14.38 25.89
CA LYS A 336 23.93 -14.84 26.54
C LYS A 336 23.77 -16.15 27.31
N LYS A 337 22.61 -16.39 27.92
CA LYS A 337 22.32 -17.65 28.64
C LYS A 337 22.12 -18.81 27.65
N LEU A 338 21.35 -18.60 26.58
CA LEU A 338 21.11 -19.59 25.53
C LEU A 338 22.40 -19.92 24.75
N ASP A 339 23.32 -18.97 24.63
CA ASP A 339 24.66 -19.20 24.06
C ASP A 339 25.60 -19.95 25.02
N ALA A 340 25.30 -19.98 26.33
CA ALA A 340 26.12 -20.62 27.35
C ALA A 340 25.73 -22.07 27.65
N ASP A 341 24.50 -22.49 27.33
CA ASP A 341 24.05 -23.88 27.50
C ASP A 341 24.59 -24.74 26.34
N PRO A 342 25.54 -25.68 26.60
CA PRO A 342 26.16 -26.45 25.54
C PRO A 342 25.18 -27.45 24.93
N VAL A 343 24.82 -27.24 23.67
CA VAL A 343 24.09 -28.20 22.84
C VAL A 343 25.06 -29.32 22.45
N ALA A 344 24.68 -30.58 22.67
CA ALA A 344 25.52 -31.72 22.28
C ALA A 344 25.81 -31.71 20.77
N GLU A 345 27.02 -32.07 20.37
CA GLU A 345 27.50 -31.92 18.98
C GLU A 345 26.65 -32.66 17.95
N ASP A 346 26.06 -33.80 18.35
CA ASP A 346 25.23 -34.67 17.50
C ASP A 346 23.72 -34.60 17.84
N ALA A 347 23.27 -33.55 18.53
CA ALA A 347 21.85 -33.41 18.86
C ALA A 347 21.03 -33.01 17.63
N GLY A 348 20.08 -33.87 17.25
CA GLY A 348 19.02 -33.56 16.28
C GLY A 348 18.05 -32.50 16.81
N LEU A 349 16.88 -32.38 16.18
CA LEU A 349 15.88 -31.40 16.62
C LEU A 349 15.45 -31.64 18.09
N PRO A 350 15.21 -30.56 18.87
CA PRO A 350 14.71 -30.69 20.24
C PRO A 350 13.44 -31.52 20.30
N PRO A 351 13.25 -32.38 21.34
CA PRO A 351 12.00 -33.10 21.52
C PRO A 351 10.83 -32.13 21.72
N LEU A 352 9.64 -32.52 21.26
CA LEU A 352 8.41 -31.73 21.41
C LEU A 352 7.84 -31.95 22.81
N LYS A 353 7.57 -30.86 23.54
CA LYS A 353 6.99 -30.89 24.89
C LYS A 353 5.55 -31.38 24.88
N TYR A 354 4.80 -31.05 23.84
CA TYR A 354 3.36 -31.36 23.72
C TYR A 354 3.09 -32.50 22.73
N GLY A 355 4.11 -33.27 22.35
CA GLY A 355 4.00 -34.37 21.38
C GLY A 355 3.75 -33.88 19.95
N THR A 356 3.22 -34.77 19.12
CA THR A 356 2.89 -34.57 17.70
C THR A 356 1.38 -34.58 17.48
N ILE A 357 0.94 -34.27 16.25
CA ILE A 357 -0.47 -34.39 15.86
C ILE A 357 -1.05 -35.82 15.99
N GLN A 358 -0.20 -36.85 16.03
CA GLN A 358 -0.62 -38.26 16.15
C GLN A 358 -0.80 -38.71 17.59
N ASP A 359 -0.24 -37.97 18.54
CA ASP A 359 -0.34 -38.29 19.96
C ASP A 359 -1.67 -37.79 20.53
N ASP A 360 -2.12 -38.40 21.63
CA ASP A 360 -3.27 -37.92 22.38
C ASP A 360 -3.10 -36.45 22.79
N LEU A 361 -4.22 -35.76 23.03
CA LEU A 361 -4.18 -34.37 23.47
C LEU A 361 -3.41 -34.25 24.79
N PRO A 362 -2.52 -33.25 24.93
CA PRO A 362 -1.82 -33.01 26.18
C PRO A 362 -2.76 -32.76 27.36
N GLU A 363 -2.31 -33.09 28.57
CA GLU A 363 -3.11 -32.89 29.79
C GLU A 363 -3.51 -31.41 29.98
N GLY A 364 -4.79 -31.17 30.23
CA GLY A 364 -5.36 -29.83 30.41
C GLY A 364 -5.68 -29.08 29.10
N TRP A 365 -5.49 -29.70 27.93
CA TRP A 365 -5.95 -29.15 26.66
C TRP A 365 -7.36 -29.64 26.34
N GLU A 366 -8.23 -28.73 25.90
CA GLU A 366 -9.58 -29.05 25.43
C GLU A 366 -9.73 -28.60 23.98
N LEU A 367 -10.38 -29.44 23.16
CA LEU A 367 -10.76 -29.06 21.80
C LEU A 367 -12.02 -28.21 21.86
N ILE A 368 -11.87 -26.93 21.52
CA ILE A 368 -12.97 -25.97 21.46
C ILE A 368 -13.40 -25.84 19.99
N PRO A 369 -14.70 -26.00 19.68
CA PRO A 369 -15.21 -25.83 18.33
C PRO A 369 -15.27 -24.35 17.95
N TYR A 370 -14.68 -24.01 16.81
CA TYR A 370 -14.74 -22.70 16.18
C TYR A 370 -15.49 -22.79 14.85
N ASP A 371 -16.77 -22.42 14.83
CA ASP A 371 -17.64 -22.57 13.64
C ASP A 371 -17.57 -21.37 12.68
N LYS A 372 -17.24 -20.19 13.21
CA LYS A 372 -17.41 -18.90 12.52
C LYS A 372 -16.12 -18.18 12.18
N VAL A 373 -14.96 -18.80 12.41
CA VAL A 373 -13.67 -18.15 12.18
C VAL A 373 -13.47 -17.93 10.68
N GLY A 374 -13.16 -16.69 10.29
CA GLY A 374 -12.78 -16.32 8.93
C GLY A 374 -11.27 -16.36 8.74
N THR A 375 -10.52 -15.98 9.77
CA THR A 375 -9.07 -15.96 9.78
C THR A 375 -8.55 -16.55 11.09
N PHE A 376 -7.76 -17.61 10.98
CA PHE A 376 -6.82 -18.03 12.02
C PHE A 376 -5.42 -17.63 11.58
N TYR A 377 -4.70 -16.90 12.42
CA TYR A 377 -3.35 -16.47 12.11
C TYR A 377 -2.47 -16.52 13.36
N ALA A 378 -1.51 -17.43 13.40
CA ALA A 378 -0.44 -17.44 14.39
C ALA A 378 0.85 -16.92 13.76
N GLY A 379 1.66 -16.19 14.51
CA GLY A 379 2.89 -15.62 13.97
C GLY A 379 3.92 -15.30 15.03
N ASN A 380 5.17 -15.30 14.59
CA ASN A 380 6.34 -15.06 15.42
C ASN A 380 6.99 -13.70 15.13
N MET A 381 6.71 -13.11 13.96
CA MET A 381 7.21 -11.80 13.57
C MET A 381 6.07 -10.79 13.42
N ALA A 382 6.34 -9.50 13.66
CA ALA A 382 5.31 -8.47 13.68
C ALA A 382 4.70 -8.15 12.30
N TYR A 383 5.55 -7.94 11.28
CA TYR A 383 5.14 -7.57 9.93
C TYR A 383 5.04 -8.79 9.01
N MET A 384 3.95 -8.89 8.27
CA MET A 384 3.78 -9.87 7.17
C MET A 384 4.07 -9.23 5.81
N SER A 385 4.03 -7.90 5.75
CA SER A 385 4.50 -7.03 4.68
C SER A 385 4.78 -5.65 5.27
N PRO A 386 5.43 -4.70 4.55
CA PRO A 386 5.74 -3.38 5.07
C PRO A 386 4.55 -2.63 5.70
N ASP A 387 3.35 -2.86 5.17
CA ASP A 387 2.12 -2.18 5.58
C ASP A 387 1.15 -3.14 6.31
N ALA A 388 1.62 -4.32 6.72
CA ALA A 388 0.81 -5.35 7.35
C ALA A 388 1.37 -5.87 8.70
N PRO A 389 1.36 -5.03 9.77
CA PRO A 389 1.72 -5.45 11.12
C PRO A 389 0.58 -6.21 11.81
N PHE A 390 0.44 -7.50 11.48
CA PHE A 390 -0.57 -8.36 12.11
C PHE A 390 -0.26 -8.65 13.58
N PHE A 391 1.02 -8.80 13.92
CA PHE A 391 1.46 -9.24 15.25
C PHE A 391 2.24 -8.15 15.98
N ALA A 392 1.55 -7.04 16.26
CA ALA A 392 2.20 -5.85 16.83
C ALA A 392 2.93 -6.10 18.16
N ALA A 393 2.61 -7.16 18.92
CA ALA A 393 3.24 -7.50 20.20
C ALA A 393 4.28 -8.64 20.10
N SER A 394 4.70 -9.03 18.89
CA SER A 394 5.72 -10.06 18.69
C SER A 394 7.07 -9.62 19.24
N LEU A 395 7.75 -10.55 19.90
CA LEU A 395 9.10 -10.40 20.42
C LEU A 395 9.97 -11.49 19.81
N ILE A 396 11.26 -11.22 19.63
CA ILE A 396 12.13 -12.12 18.85
C ILE A 396 12.43 -13.45 19.56
N SER A 397 12.44 -13.46 20.90
CA SER A 397 12.83 -14.62 21.69
C SER A 397 12.14 -14.75 23.06
N ASP A 398 10.86 -14.37 23.17
CA ASP A 398 10.10 -14.49 24.43
C ASP A 398 9.54 -15.90 24.68
N GLY A 399 9.70 -16.83 23.73
CA GLY A 399 9.20 -18.19 23.80
C GLY A 399 7.69 -18.27 23.60
N LEU A 400 7.06 -17.24 23.02
CA LEU A 400 5.62 -17.16 22.79
C LEU A 400 5.33 -16.75 21.34
N MET A 401 4.30 -17.37 20.74
CA MET A 401 3.77 -16.94 19.45
C MET A 401 2.50 -16.10 19.66
N ASP A 402 2.24 -15.21 18.72
CA ASP A 402 1.10 -14.30 18.78
C ASP A 402 -0.03 -14.89 17.93
N LEU A 403 -1.19 -15.08 18.54
CA LEU A 403 -2.39 -15.63 17.90
C LEU A 403 -3.41 -14.52 17.66
N VAL A 404 -3.80 -14.38 16.39
CA VAL A 404 -4.85 -13.48 15.92
C VAL A 404 -5.98 -14.31 15.32
N THR A 405 -7.21 -14.10 15.80
CA THR A 405 -8.41 -14.66 15.17
C THR A 405 -9.43 -13.58 14.85
N ILE A 406 -10.09 -13.75 13.71
CA ILE A 406 -11.13 -12.83 13.19
C ILE A 406 -12.28 -13.68 12.67
N ASP A 407 -13.51 -13.32 13.07
CA ASP A 407 -14.72 -14.00 12.60
C ASP A 407 -15.00 -13.71 11.12
N GLY A 408 -15.50 -14.70 10.39
CA GLY A 408 -15.80 -14.65 8.97
C GLY A 408 -17.21 -14.16 8.65
N ASP A 409 -18.10 -14.13 9.63
CA ASP A 409 -19.48 -13.67 9.51
C ASP A 409 -19.65 -12.16 9.77
N LEU A 410 -18.54 -11.43 9.90
CA LEU A 410 -18.55 -9.98 10.09
C LEU A 410 -19.33 -9.26 8.96
N PRO A 411 -20.12 -8.23 9.28
CA PRO A 411 -20.70 -7.35 8.28
C PRO A 411 -19.60 -6.77 7.38
N PHE A 412 -19.89 -6.63 6.08
CA PHE A 412 -18.90 -6.25 5.07
C PHE A 412 -18.11 -4.97 5.44
N PHE A 413 -18.79 -3.94 5.96
CA PHE A 413 -18.13 -2.71 6.42
C PHE A 413 -17.23 -2.91 7.63
N THR A 414 -17.64 -3.78 8.56
CA THR A 414 -16.82 -4.14 9.72
C THR A 414 -15.57 -4.89 9.26
N ALA A 415 -15.71 -5.83 8.32
CA ALA A 415 -14.60 -6.55 7.74
C ALA A 415 -13.61 -5.61 7.02
N ILE A 416 -14.10 -4.63 6.23
CA ILE A 416 -13.25 -3.59 5.61
C ILE A 416 -12.54 -2.75 6.68
N LYS A 417 -13.26 -2.34 7.73
CA LYS A 417 -12.66 -1.57 8.83
C LYS A 417 -11.52 -2.35 9.49
N VAL A 418 -11.71 -3.65 9.76
CA VAL A 418 -10.68 -4.52 10.32
C VAL A 418 -9.45 -4.59 9.41
N LEU A 419 -9.64 -4.68 8.08
CA LEU A 419 -8.54 -4.65 7.12
C LEU A 419 -7.78 -3.31 7.12
N LEU A 420 -8.51 -2.19 7.11
CA LEU A 420 -7.91 -0.84 7.17
C LEU A 420 -7.18 -0.60 8.49
N ASP A 421 -7.64 -1.22 9.58
CA ASP A 421 -6.98 -1.15 10.88
C ASP A 421 -5.64 -1.92 10.88
N VAL A 422 -5.36 -2.80 9.92
CA VAL A 422 -4.02 -3.41 9.74
C VAL A 422 -3.00 -2.33 9.36
N GLU A 423 -3.21 -1.66 8.23
CA GLU A 423 -2.31 -0.60 7.72
C GLU A 423 -2.23 0.59 8.68
N ALA A 424 -3.34 0.92 9.34
CA ALA A 424 -3.38 2.00 10.32
C ALA A 424 -2.72 1.62 11.66
N GLU A 425 -2.18 0.41 11.82
CA GLU A 425 -1.61 -0.12 13.08
C GLU A 425 -2.59 -0.03 14.25
N LYS A 426 -3.85 -0.42 14.02
CA LYS A 426 -4.95 -0.42 15.00
C LYS A 426 -5.57 -1.80 15.17
N LEU A 427 -5.11 -2.80 14.41
CA LEU A 427 -5.65 -4.16 14.43
C LEU A 427 -5.65 -4.75 15.85
N PHE A 428 -4.55 -4.56 16.59
CA PHE A 428 -4.40 -5.05 17.97
C PHE A 428 -5.57 -4.58 18.87
N ASP A 429 -5.95 -3.30 18.79
CA ASP A 429 -6.99 -2.70 19.65
C ASP A 429 -8.40 -2.85 19.08
N ASN A 430 -8.58 -3.48 17.91
CA ASN A 430 -9.89 -3.63 17.28
C ASN A 430 -10.76 -4.63 18.06
N PRO A 431 -12.05 -4.31 18.34
CA PRO A 431 -12.93 -5.18 19.12
C PRO A 431 -13.36 -6.48 18.41
N HIS A 432 -13.20 -6.57 17.09
CA HIS A 432 -13.52 -7.77 16.29
C HIS A 432 -12.31 -8.68 16.09
N VAL A 433 -11.20 -8.39 16.75
CA VAL A 433 -9.95 -9.13 16.65
C VAL A 433 -9.64 -9.69 18.02
N THR A 434 -9.48 -11.01 18.11
CA THR A 434 -8.92 -11.64 19.31
C THR A 434 -7.40 -11.69 19.16
N TYR A 435 -6.67 -11.32 20.21
CA TYR A 435 -5.21 -11.32 20.23
C TYR A 435 -4.74 -11.99 21.52
N LYS A 436 -3.97 -13.08 21.42
CA LYS A 436 -3.46 -13.85 22.56
C LYS A 436 -1.97 -14.17 22.36
N LYS A 437 -1.23 -14.40 23.44
CA LYS A 437 0.08 -15.06 23.38
C LYS A 437 -0.05 -16.51 23.82
N ILE A 438 0.48 -17.42 23.00
CA ILE A 438 0.33 -18.86 23.16
C ILE A 438 1.70 -19.55 23.02
N SER A 439 1.85 -20.74 23.58
CA SER A 439 3.09 -21.53 23.45
C SER A 439 2.95 -22.71 22.48
N ALA A 440 1.73 -23.23 22.30
CA ALA A 440 1.46 -24.30 21.36
C ALA A 440 -0.05 -24.38 21.04
N TYR A 441 -0.39 -25.00 19.92
CA TYR A 441 -1.78 -25.26 19.53
C TYR A 441 -1.92 -26.46 18.60
N ARG A 442 -3.14 -27.01 18.52
CA ARG A 442 -3.54 -28.08 17.60
C ARG A 442 -4.84 -27.67 16.91
N ILE A 443 -4.86 -27.76 15.58
CA ILE A 443 -6.04 -27.48 14.76
C ILE A 443 -6.48 -28.75 14.04
N ILE A 444 -7.79 -29.00 14.06
CA ILE A 444 -8.45 -30.06 13.32
C ILE A 444 -9.53 -29.40 12.44
N PRO A 445 -9.29 -29.22 11.13
CA PRO A 445 -10.30 -28.67 10.22
C PRO A 445 -11.57 -29.54 10.21
N ARG A 446 -12.74 -28.90 10.19
CA ARG A 446 -14.05 -29.57 10.10
C ARG A 446 -14.77 -29.17 8.82
N ASP A 447 -15.68 -30.03 8.37
CA ASP A 447 -16.63 -29.82 7.26
C ASP A 447 -16.00 -29.30 5.94
N GLN A 448 -14.73 -29.66 5.69
CA GLN A 448 -13.96 -29.21 4.53
C GLN A 448 -13.13 -30.37 3.96
N GLU A 449 -13.35 -30.70 2.68
CA GLU A 449 -12.59 -31.74 1.97
C GLU A 449 -11.24 -31.20 1.44
N ASP A 450 -11.17 -29.90 1.14
CA ASP A 450 -9.97 -29.22 0.66
C ASP A 450 -9.94 -27.77 1.18
N GLY A 451 -8.73 -27.21 1.28
CA GLY A 451 -8.50 -25.88 1.79
C GLY A 451 -7.03 -25.49 1.72
N TYR A 452 -6.73 -24.30 2.24
CA TYR A 452 -5.39 -23.73 2.21
C TYR A 452 -4.86 -23.60 3.63
N ILE A 453 -3.74 -24.26 3.91
CA ILE A 453 -2.89 -24.01 5.07
C ILE A 453 -1.58 -23.44 4.54
N SER A 454 -1.22 -22.27 5.03
CA SER A 454 0.01 -21.58 4.67
C SER A 454 0.92 -21.51 5.90
N ILE A 455 2.15 -22.01 5.76
CA ILE A 455 3.19 -21.96 6.77
C ILE A 455 4.37 -21.19 6.17
N ASP A 456 4.69 -20.03 6.75
CA ASP A 456 5.64 -19.04 6.22
C ASP A 456 5.34 -18.59 4.78
N GLY A 457 4.08 -18.68 4.34
CA GLY A 457 3.69 -18.39 2.96
C GLY A 457 3.74 -19.61 2.02
N GLU A 458 4.23 -20.76 2.49
CA GLU A 458 4.35 -21.99 1.71
C GLU A 458 3.14 -22.91 1.91
N LYS A 459 2.70 -23.57 0.82
CA LYS A 459 1.54 -24.46 0.84
C LYS A 459 1.83 -25.74 1.62
N CYS A 460 1.03 -26.01 2.64
CA CYS A 460 1.01 -27.30 3.34
C CYS A 460 -0.21 -28.15 2.97
N PRO A 461 -0.12 -29.49 3.08
CA PRO A 461 -1.28 -30.37 2.93
C PRO A 461 -2.42 -29.94 3.87
N PHE A 462 -3.64 -29.90 3.34
CA PHE A 462 -4.80 -29.57 4.13
C PHE A 462 -5.16 -30.73 5.06
N GLY A 463 -5.25 -30.47 6.37
CA GLY A 463 -5.57 -31.49 7.37
C GLY A 463 -5.19 -31.05 8.79
N PRO A 464 -5.32 -31.96 9.76
CA PRO A 464 -4.92 -31.70 11.14
C PRO A 464 -3.43 -31.38 11.26
N PHE A 465 -3.09 -30.39 12.08
CA PHE A 465 -1.71 -30.05 12.38
C PHE A 465 -1.55 -29.48 13.78
N GLN A 466 -0.34 -29.60 14.32
CA GLN A 466 0.03 -29.09 15.65
C GLN A 466 1.30 -28.26 15.55
N ALA A 467 1.35 -27.15 16.28
CA ALA A 467 2.47 -26.24 16.34
C ALA A 467 2.96 -26.03 17.78
N GLU A 468 4.26 -25.96 17.98
CA GLU A 468 4.93 -25.72 19.25
C GLU A 468 6.12 -24.76 19.06
N ILE A 469 6.22 -23.71 19.87
CA ILE A 469 7.34 -22.77 19.82
C ILE A 469 8.56 -23.26 20.61
N HIS A 470 9.75 -23.00 20.07
CA HIS A 470 11.02 -23.21 20.73
C HIS A 470 11.72 -21.88 20.96
N GLN A 471 11.97 -21.57 22.23
CA GLN A 471 12.60 -20.31 22.60
C GLN A 471 14.06 -20.24 22.11
N GLY A 472 14.39 -19.25 21.30
CA GLY A 472 15.73 -18.93 20.83
C GLY A 472 16.45 -20.07 20.10
N LEU A 473 15.70 -20.98 19.47
CA LEU A 473 16.28 -22.13 18.75
C LEU A 473 17.08 -21.69 17.53
N GLY A 474 16.64 -20.66 16.81
CA GLY A 474 17.31 -20.14 15.62
C GLY A 474 18.30 -19.03 15.92
N ARG A 475 19.19 -18.75 14.96
CA ARG A 475 20.01 -17.53 14.92
C ARG A 475 19.72 -16.75 13.64
N VAL A 476 19.69 -15.42 13.76
CA VAL A 476 19.53 -14.49 12.63
C VAL A 476 20.51 -13.32 12.76
N ILE A 477 20.75 -12.61 11.67
CA ILE A 477 21.38 -11.29 11.73
C ILE A 477 20.28 -10.24 11.88
N SER A 478 20.33 -9.43 12.94
CA SER A 478 19.39 -8.32 13.15
C SER A 478 20.13 -6.99 13.26
N LYS A 479 19.43 -5.90 12.95
CA LYS A 479 19.99 -4.55 13.01
C LYS A 479 20.27 -4.08 14.44
N SER A 480 19.40 -4.41 15.39
CA SER A 480 19.44 -3.85 16.75
C SER A 480 19.28 -4.88 17.87
N GLY A 481 19.34 -6.18 17.58
CA GLY A 481 19.12 -7.24 18.57
C GLY A 481 17.66 -7.55 18.87
N LYS A 482 16.73 -6.88 18.17
CA LYS A 482 15.27 -7.01 18.32
C LYS A 482 14.58 -6.81 16.97
N TYR A 483 13.27 -7.05 16.94
CA TYR A 483 12.46 -6.63 15.80
C TYR A 483 12.35 -5.10 15.74
N GLU A 484 12.35 -4.56 14.52
CA GLU A 484 12.29 -3.12 14.23
C GLU A 484 10.85 -2.58 14.24
N ALA A 485 9.89 -3.38 14.70
CA ALA A 485 8.49 -2.98 14.88
C ALA A 485 8.32 -2.03 16.06
N ALA A 486 7.41 -1.06 15.91
CA ALA A 486 7.12 -0.06 16.93
C ALA A 486 6.45 -0.64 18.20
N GLY A 487 5.82 -1.81 18.09
CA GLY A 487 5.02 -2.41 19.15
C GLY A 487 3.53 -1.99 19.11
N PRO A 488 2.70 -2.50 20.03
CA PRO A 488 1.28 -2.15 20.10
C PRO A 488 1.03 -0.72 20.57
N LYS A 489 0.08 0.03 20.00
CA LYS A 489 -0.14 1.42 20.42
C LYS A 489 -0.37 1.59 21.93
N ASN A 490 0.30 2.60 22.50
CA ASN A 490 0.29 2.93 23.94
C ASN A 490 0.81 1.79 24.85
N TRP A 491 1.66 0.88 24.36
CA TRP A 491 2.29 -0.15 25.19
C TRP A 491 3.16 0.45 26.31
N ASP A 492 3.77 1.61 26.06
CA ASP A 492 4.60 2.37 27.00
C ASP A 492 3.82 2.83 28.25
N LYS A 493 2.51 3.05 28.10
CA LYS A 493 1.59 3.47 29.17
C LYS A 493 0.93 2.30 29.90
N ALA A 494 1.22 1.05 29.51
CA ALA A 494 0.68 -0.11 30.20
C ALA A 494 1.20 -0.18 31.64
N LEU A 495 0.32 -0.57 32.56
CA LEU A 495 0.68 -0.82 33.96
C LEU A 495 1.60 -2.05 34.03
N ASP A 496 2.66 -1.97 34.83
CA ASP A 496 3.60 -3.08 34.97
C ASP A 496 2.95 -4.23 35.74
N PHE A 497 3.28 -5.47 35.36
CA PHE A 497 2.76 -6.70 35.98
C PHE A 497 2.89 -6.69 37.53
N GLN A 498 3.92 -6.02 38.07
CA GLN A 498 4.17 -5.93 39.50
C GLN A 498 3.22 -4.99 40.27
N SER A 499 2.60 -4.00 39.63
CA SER A 499 1.70 -3.08 40.35
C SER A 499 0.32 -3.70 40.64
N LYS A 500 -0.06 -4.75 39.93
CA LYS A 500 -1.33 -5.48 40.11
C LYS A 500 -1.28 -6.44 41.30
N PHE A 501 -0.10 -6.99 41.63
CA PHE A 501 0.06 -7.90 42.78
C PHE A 501 0.27 -7.18 44.12
N LEU A 502 0.73 -5.93 44.11
CA LEU A 502 0.90 -5.12 45.31
C LEU A 502 -0.38 -4.37 45.74
N SER A 503 -1.43 -4.34 44.90
CA SER A 503 -2.74 -3.81 45.30
C SER A 503 -3.67 -4.84 45.95
N ASP A 504 -3.33 -6.13 45.87
CA ASP A 504 -4.17 -7.24 46.37
C ASP A 504 -3.69 -7.81 47.73
N THR A 505 -2.73 -7.14 48.39
CA THR A 505 -2.15 -7.58 49.67
C THR A 505 -2.30 -6.60 50.84
N GLU A 506 -3.39 -5.84 50.90
CA GLU A 506 -3.89 -5.28 52.17
C GLU A 506 -5.39 -5.56 52.32
N GLY A 507 -5.72 -6.42 53.28
CA GLY A 507 -6.99 -7.14 53.34
C GLY A 507 -8.18 -6.39 53.95
N SER A 508 -9.36 -6.95 53.72
CA SER A 508 -10.31 -7.15 54.80
C SER A 508 -11.13 -8.42 54.55
N SER A 509 -11.15 -9.26 55.58
CA SER A 509 -11.90 -10.49 55.77
C SER A 509 -13.40 -10.38 55.43
N PHE A 510 -14.02 -11.39 54.83
CA PHE A 510 -15.27 -11.99 55.33
C PHE A 510 -15.60 -13.31 54.59
N VAL A 511 -16.09 -14.27 55.38
CA VAL A 511 -16.41 -15.70 55.11
C VAL A 511 -17.71 -15.83 54.25
N PRO A 512 -17.94 -16.93 53.51
CA PRO A 512 -18.95 -17.00 52.45
C PRO A 512 -20.35 -17.32 52.99
N ASP A 513 -21.39 -16.81 52.34
CA ASP A 513 -22.76 -17.28 52.61
C ASP A 513 -23.56 -17.52 51.33
N MET A 514 -24.07 -18.75 51.23
CA MET A 514 -25.02 -19.20 50.24
C MET A 514 -26.44 -18.93 50.74
N ALA A 515 -27.31 -18.52 49.82
CA ALA A 515 -28.78 -18.58 49.88
C ALA A 515 -29.53 -17.59 50.80
N ARG A 516 -30.31 -16.67 50.18
CA ARG A 516 -31.78 -16.58 50.38
C ARG A 516 -32.49 -15.58 49.46
N ARG A 517 -33.69 -16.01 49.08
CA ARG A 517 -34.81 -15.37 48.36
C ARG A 517 -35.10 -13.90 48.69
N GLY A 518 -35.36 -13.10 47.65
CA GLY A 518 -36.72 -12.58 47.35
C GLY A 518 -37.05 -11.08 47.62
N ARG A 519 -37.72 -10.49 46.62
CA ARG A 519 -38.47 -9.19 46.55
C ARG A 519 -37.59 -7.95 46.38
N GLY A 520 -37.74 -7.07 45.40
CA GLY A 520 -38.82 -6.78 44.46
C GLY A 520 -39.04 -5.27 44.49
N ASN A 521 -38.70 -4.55 43.40
CA ASN A 521 -39.34 -3.26 43.14
C ASN A 521 -39.41 -2.94 41.65
N ARG A 522 -40.55 -2.35 41.30
CA ARG A 522 -41.18 -2.26 39.98
C ARG A 522 -40.43 -1.32 39.03
N MET A 523 -40.24 -1.76 37.79
CA MET A 523 -40.16 -0.84 36.64
C MET A 523 -41.57 -0.50 36.15
N PRO A 524 -41.88 0.75 35.79
CA PRO A 524 -43.17 1.11 35.26
C PRO A 524 -43.32 0.63 33.82
N SER A 525 -44.45 -0.03 33.57
CA SER A 525 -44.90 -0.53 32.28
C SER A 525 -45.69 0.52 31.50
N GLY A 526 -45.39 0.63 30.21
CA GLY A 526 -46.39 0.88 29.16
C GLY A 526 -45.91 1.80 28.01
N PRO A 527 -46.47 1.68 26.79
CA PRO A 527 -47.40 0.68 26.27
C PRO A 527 -46.87 -0.05 25.02
N TRP A 528 -47.14 -1.35 24.92
CA TRP A 528 -47.08 -2.08 23.65
C TRP A 528 -48.19 -1.60 22.72
N GLY A 529 -47.83 -1.25 21.49
CA GLY A 529 -48.77 -0.83 20.46
C GLY A 529 -48.18 -0.85 19.05
N ARG A 530 -48.19 -2.04 18.43
CA ARG A 530 -48.25 -2.33 16.98
C ARG A 530 -47.07 -1.94 16.06
N LEU A 531 -46.73 -2.96 15.25
CA LEU A 531 -45.90 -3.01 14.03
C LEU A 531 -44.40 -3.18 14.27
N LYS A 532 -43.85 -4.28 13.73
CA LYS A 532 -42.41 -4.38 13.41
C LYS A 532 -42.02 -3.08 12.69
N PRO A 533 -40.89 -2.43 13.01
CA PRO A 533 -40.34 -1.42 12.13
C PRO A 533 -40.19 -2.10 10.77
N VAL A 534 -40.90 -1.60 9.77
CA VAL A 534 -40.55 -1.89 8.38
C VAL A 534 -39.08 -1.50 8.26
N GLU A 535 -38.20 -2.39 7.81
CA GLU A 535 -36.85 -2.02 7.41
C GLU A 535 -36.98 -0.94 6.32
N GLN A 536 -36.94 0.32 6.73
CA GLN A 536 -36.97 1.44 5.81
C GLN A 536 -35.57 1.54 5.21
N ASP A 537 -35.50 1.50 3.88
CA ASP A 537 -34.26 1.67 3.15
C ASP A 537 -33.59 3.00 3.58
N PRO A 538 -32.35 2.97 4.10
CA PRO A 538 -31.61 4.15 4.55
C PRO A 538 -31.49 5.26 3.49
N LEU A 539 -31.57 4.91 2.20
CA LEU A 539 -31.53 5.86 1.08
C LEU A 539 -32.91 6.51 0.81
N GLN A 540 -33.99 5.87 1.24
CA GLN A 540 -35.36 6.35 1.10
C GLN A 540 -35.83 7.14 2.32
N SER A 541 -35.25 6.91 3.50
CA SER A 541 -35.58 7.62 4.74
C SER A 541 -35.15 9.09 4.76
N ILE A 542 -34.17 9.45 3.94
CA ILE A 542 -33.68 10.83 3.80
C ILE A 542 -34.38 11.50 2.62
N GLY A 543 -35.03 12.63 2.87
CA GLY A 543 -35.71 13.48 1.90
C GLY A 543 -34.77 14.39 1.10
N LEU A 544 -35.35 15.23 0.25
CA LEU A 544 -34.61 16.24 -0.51
C LEU A 544 -34.39 17.47 0.37
N PRO A 545 -33.15 18.00 0.49
CA PRO A 545 -32.91 19.27 1.15
C PRO A 545 -33.74 20.42 0.57
N SER A 546 -33.98 20.42 -0.74
CA SER A 546 -34.87 21.38 -1.42
C SER A 546 -36.34 21.31 -1.01
N LYS A 547 -36.76 20.23 -0.34
CA LYS A 547 -38.13 20.03 0.19
C LYS A 547 -38.21 20.22 1.72
N GLY A 548 -37.16 20.76 2.35
CA GLY A 548 -37.14 21.08 3.78
C GLY A 548 -36.61 19.97 4.69
N ASP A 549 -35.86 19.00 4.17
CA ASP A 549 -35.17 17.99 5.00
C ASP A 549 -33.73 18.41 5.33
N ASP A 550 -33.48 18.66 6.61
CA ASP A 550 -32.20 19.17 7.11
C ASP A 550 -31.17 18.06 7.45
N SER A 551 -31.50 16.79 7.27
CA SER A 551 -30.65 15.65 7.65
C SER A 551 -29.28 15.62 6.96
N LEU A 552 -29.18 16.10 5.73
CA LEU A 552 -27.94 16.17 4.93
C LEU A 552 -27.15 17.48 5.12
N LEU A 553 -27.52 18.32 6.09
CA LEU A 553 -26.74 19.52 6.45
C LEU A 553 -25.51 19.20 7.31
N ASN A 554 -25.42 17.99 7.89
CA ASN A 554 -24.28 17.57 8.70
C ASN A 554 -23.20 16.87 7.84
N PRO A 555 -21.93 17.34 7.84
CA PRO A 555 -20.83 16.72 7.09
C PRO A 555 -20.59 15.23 7.37
N LYS A 556 -20.78 14.77 8.61
CA LYS A 556 -20.63 13.35 8.97
C LYS A 556 -21.76 12.50 8.39
N THR A 557 -22.97 13.05 8.35
CA THR A 557 -24.13 12.40 7.73
C THR A 557 -23.99 12.32 6.22
N GLN A 558 -23.38 13.33 5.58
CA GLN A 558 -23.08 13.31 4.15
C GLN A 558 -22.10 12.18 3.77
N GLU A 559 -21.03 11.99 4.54
CA GLU A 559 -20.06 10.90 4.33
C GLU A 559 -20.70 9.53 4.56
N TRP A 560 -21.47 9.39 5.65
CA TRP A 560 -22.22 8.17 5.91
C TRP A 560 -23.23 7.86 4.79
N TYR A 561 -23.99 8.85 4.35
CA TYR A 561 -25.01 8.69 3.30
C TYR A 561 -24.38 8.36 1.95
N TYR A 562 -23.25 8.97 1.62
CA TYR A 562 -22.48 8.63 0.43
C TYR A 562 -21.97 7.18 0.48
N ASN A 563 -21.51 6.69 1.63
CA ASN A 563 -21.14 5.29 1.79
C ASN A 563 -22.34 4.36 1.57
N GLN A 564 -23.55 4.72 2.01
CA GLN A 564 -24.77 3.95 1.71
C GLN A 564 -25.08 3.90 0.21
N ILE A 565 -24.88 5.03 -0.51
CA ILE A 565 -25.04 5.09 -1.97
C ILE A 565 -24.07 4.14 -2.66
N ILE A 566 -22.79 4.17 -2.27
CA ILE A 566 -21.77 3.27 -2.81
C ILE A 566 -22.12 1.81 -2.52
N SER A 567 -22.60 1.52 -1.31
CA SER A 567 -23.04 0.18 -0.91
C SER A 567 -24.13 -0.36 -1.82
N ARG A 568 -25.17 0.46 -2.06
CA ARG A 568 -26.31 0.11 -2.90
C ARG A 568 -25.90 -0.06 -4.36
N PHE A 569 -25.02 0.81 -4.85
CA PHE A 569 -24.46 0.71 -6.19
C PHE A 569 -23.63 -0.57 -6.38
N LEU A 570 -22.77 -0.93 -5.42
CA LEU A 570 -21.98 -2.15 -5.49
C LEU A 570 -22.84 -3.41 -5.35
N ALA A 571 -23.86 -3.39 -4.48
CA ALA A 571 -24.83 -4.48 -4.38
C ALA A 571 -25.57 -4.70 -5.71
N PHE A 572 -26.00 -3.62 -6.35
CA PHE A 572 -26.58 -3.63 -7.70
C PHE A 572 -25.64 -4.26 -8.74
N CYS A 573 -24.35 -3.90 -8.74
CA CYS A 573 -23.37 -4.49 -9.67
C CYS A 573 -23.07 -5.97 -9.36
N THR A 574 -23.33 -6.43 -8.13
CA THR A 574 -23.05 -7.81 -7.68
C THR A 574 -24.23 -8.75 -7.96
N GLU A 575 -25.48 -8.28 -7.80
CA GLU A 575 -26.70 -9.05 -8.13
C GLU A 575 -26.82 -9.36 -9.62
N ALA A 576 -26.26 -8.51 -10.49
CA ALA A 576 -26.20 -8.71 -11.94
C ALA A 576 -25.17 -9.76 -12.42
N GLY A 577 -24.54 -10.51 -11.50
CA GLY A 577 -23.76 -11.71 -11.83
C GLY A 577 -22.27 -11.49 -12.13
N ASP A 578 -21.66 -10.40 -11.67
CA ASP A 578 -20.37 -9.98 -12.22
C ASP A 578 -19.32 -9.57 -11.17
N LYS A 579 -18.82 -10.60 -10.49
CA LYS A 579 -17.75 -10.50 -9.50
C LYS A 579 -16.39 -10.15 -10.12
N ASP A 580 -16.07 -10.71 -11.29
CA ASP A 580 -14.71 -10.74 -11.85
C ASP A 580 -14.31 -9.45 -12.60
N SER A 581 -15.27 -8.63 -12.97
CA SER A 581 -14.98 -7.41 -13.71
C SER A 581 -14.77 -6.18 -12.81
N ILE A 582 -15.45 -6.14 -11.65
CA ILE A 582 -15.19 -5.18 -10.58
C ILE A 582 -13.75 -5.38 -10.12
N ILE A 583 -13.34 -6.64 -9.95
CA ILE A 583 -11.96 -7.06 -9.69
C ILE A 583 -11.00 -6.49 -10.77
N ARG A 584 -11.31 -6.62 -12.07
CA ARG A 584 -10.49 -6.03 -13.15
C ARG A 584 -10.43 -4.50 -13.17
N SER A 585 -11.48 -3.81 -12.76
CA SER A 585 -11.46 -2.35 -12.61
C SER A 585 -10.57 -1.90 -11.44
N PHE A 586 -10.47 -2.72 -10.39
CA PHE A 586 -9.46 -2.58 -9.33
C PHE A 586 -8.05 -2.97 -9.82
N GLU A 587 -7.90 -3.95 -10.71
CA GLU A 587 -6.62 -4.36 -11.33
C GLU A 587 -5.97 -3.25 -12.21
N ALA A 588 -6.77 -2.33 -12.76
CA ALA A 588 -6.30 -1.27 -13.66
C ALA A 588 -5.73 -0.02 -12.96
N LEU A 589 -5.60 -0.04 -11.62
CA LEU A 589 -4.96 1.03 -10.84
C LEU A 589 -3.44 1.08 -11.11
N ASP A 590 -3.03 1.81 -12.14
CA ASP A 590 -1.64 2.18 -12.37
C ASP A 590 -1.22 3.22 -11.30
N ILE A 591 -0.35 2.80 -10.38
CA ILE A 591 0.32 3.68 -9.40
C ILE A 591 1.40 4.44 -10.16
N ARG A 592 1.00 5.54 -10.82
CA ARG A 592 1.94 6.63 -11.11
C ARG A 592 1.76 7.67 -10.02
N ALA A 593 2.79 7.82 -9.20
CA ALA A 593 2.94 8.95 -8.29
C ALA A 593 2.65 10.23 -9.08
N VAL A 594 1.60 10.95 -8.68
CA VAL A 594 1.29 12.27 -9.24
C VAL A 594 2.19 13.27 -8.53
N ASP A 595 3.09 13.88 -9.29
CA ASP A 595 3.88 15.02 -8.83
C ASP A 595 2.95 16.14 -8.31
N PRO A 596 3.20 16.70 -7.11
CA PRO A 596 2.40 17.78 -6.58
C PRO A 596 2.81 19.10 -7.25
N THR A 597 2.25 19.40 -8.41
CA THR A 597 2.24 20.77 -8.94
C THR A 597 0.82 21.33 -8.83
N PRO A 598 0.56 22.28 -7.92
CA PRO A 598 -0.73 22.97 -7.89
C PRO A 598 -0.87 23.81 -9.16
N ALA A 599 -1.98 23.67 -9.87
CA ALA A 599 -2.29 24.51 -11.01
C ALA A 599 -2.66 25.93 -10.52
N THR A 600 -1.85 26.91 -10.91
CA THR A 600 -2.12 28.34 -10.79
C THR A 600 -3.42 28.71 -11.53
N SER A 601 -4.31 29.41 -10.81
CA SER A 601 -5.48 30.19 -11.26
C SER A 601 -5.89 30.10 -12.75
N TYR A 602 -6.97 29.37 -13.03
CA TYR A 602 -7.71 29.50 -14.30
C TYR A 602 -8.76 30.62 -14.17
N THR A 603 -8.59 31.73 -14.90
CA THR A 603 -9.57 32.82 -14.97
C THR A 603 -10.11 32.99 -16.39
N ARG A 604 -11.42 32.74 -16.56
CA ARG A 604 -12.40 33.71 -17.09
C ARG A 604 -13.83 33.18 -16.90
N PRO A 605 -14.77 33.95 -16.32
CA PRO A 605 -16.20 33.60 -16.38
C PRO A 605 -16.74 33.83 -17.80
N PRO A 606 -17.71 33.02 -18.27
CA PRO A 606 -18.32 33.18 -19.59
C PRO A 606 -19.17 34.46 -19.69
N PRO A 607 -19.38 35.02 -20.89
CA PRO A 607 -20.23 36.19 -21.08
C PRO A 607 -21.69 35.82 -20.82
N GLY A 608 -22.38 36.56 -19.95
CA GLY A 608 -23.85 36.54 -19.87
C GLY A 608 -24.50 36.28 -18.52
N TYR A 609 -23.75 36.18 -17.41
CA TYR A 609 -24.36 36.03 -16.08
C TYR A 609 -24.20 37.30 -15.25
N ARG A 610 -25.29 38.08 -15.11
CA ARG A 610 -25.37 39.20 -14.15
C ARG A 610 -25.81 38.64 -12.80
N PRO A 611 -25.00 38.72 -11.73
CA PRO A 611 -25.51 38.49 -10.39
C PRO A 611 -26.46 39.64 -10.03
N SER A 612 -27.71 39.32 -9.73
CA SER A 612 -28.64 40.25 -9.12
C SER A 612 -28.13 40.61 -7.73
N SER A 613 -27.85 41.89 -7.54
CA SER A 613 -27.45 42.50 -6.29
C SER A 613 -28.60 42.56 -5.28
N THR A 614 -28.28 42.40 -4.00
CA THR A 614 -28.85 43.25 -2.94
C THR A 614 -27.99 43.18 -1.67
N ALA A 615 -27.59 44.38 -1.23
CA ALA A 615 -27.30 44.83 0.15
C ALA A 615 -26.01 44.31 0.84
N THR A 616 -25.09 45.11 1.39
CA THR A 616 -25.04 46.56 1.62
C THR A 616 -23.60 47.04 1.93
N SER A 617 -23.33 48.27 1.48
CA SER A 617 -22.55 49.36 2.11
C SER A 617 -21.04 49.29 2.32
N ALA A 618 -20.38 50.23 1.62
CA ALA A 618 -19.51 51.31 2.11
C ALA A 618 -18.07 51.23 1.58
N ALA A 619 -17.42 52.29 1.08
CA ALA A 619 -17.84 53.62 0.65
C ALA A 619 -16.64 54.26 -0.11
N VAL A 620 -16.96 55.30 -0.90
CA VAL A 620 -16.13 56.46 -1.33
C VAL A 620 -15.29 56.37 -2.61
N SER A 621 -15.94 56.88 -3.66
CA SER A 621 -15.53 57.70 -4.82
C SER A 621 -14.12 58.32 -4.89
N SER A 622 -13.55 58.35 -6.11
CA SER A 622 -13.50 59.58 -6.95
C SER A 622 -12.91 59.35 -8.38
N LEU A 623 -13.78 59.50 -9.38
CA LEU A 623 -13.68 60.29 -10.64
C LEU A 623 -12.40 60.28 -11.54
N THR A 624 -12.56 59.67 -12.73
CA THR A 624 -12.25 60.04 -14.15
C THR A 624 -11.62 61.41 -14.52
N PRO A 625 -11.15 61.68 -15.78
CA PRO A 625 -11.08 60.84 -17.02
C PRO A 625 -9.76 60.92 -17.87
N ALA A 626 -9.66 60.00 -18.86
CA ALA A 626 -9.08 59.99 -20.25
C ALA A 626 -8.27 61.19 -20.85
N PRO A 627 -7.65 61.12 -22.06
CA PRO A 627 -7.22 59.99 -22.94
C PRO A 627 -5.76 60.16 -23.50
N GLU A 628 -5.43 59.34 -24.52
CA GLU A 628 -4.47 59.60 -25.63
C GLU A 628 -3.00 59.13 -25.54
N THR A 629 -2.74 58.11 -26.37
CA THR A 629 -1.64 57.93 -27.34
C THR A 629 -0.21 58.41 -27.05
N SER A 630 0.70 57.47 -27.37
CA SER A 630 2.02 57.61 -27.99
C SER A 630 3.23 57.20 -27.12
N ALA A 631 3.83 56.10 -27.58
CA ALA A 631 5.24 55.74 -27.59
C ALA A 631 6.18 56.31 -26.51
N THR A 632 6.77 55.41 -25.72
CA THR A 632 8.23 55.28 -25.54
C THR A 632 8.48 54.04 -24.67
N ASN A 633 9.39 53.16 -25.09
CA ASN A 633 9.92 52.10 -24.21
C ASN A 633 11.44 52.11 -24.29
N ALA A 634 12.05 52.53 -23.18
CA ALA A 634 13.42 52.26 -22.78
C ALA A 634 13.37 51.22 -21.65
N GLY A 635 14.50 50.55 -21.36
CA GLY A 635 14.73 50.07 -19.99
C GLY A 635 15.31 48.67 -19.82
N SER A 636 16.64 48.64 -19.74
CA SER A 636 17.47 47.68 -19.04
C SER A 636 17.24 47.65 -17.52
N PHE A 637 17.56 46.49 -16.92
CA PHE A 637 18.15 46.26 -15.58
C PHE A 637 17.44 46.69 -14.26
N SER A 638 17.11 45.65 -13.47
CA SER A 638 17.46 45.44 -12.05
C SER A 638 16.74 46.13 -10.89
N GLN A 639 16.68 45.33 -9.81
CA GLN A 639 16.53 45.63 -8.37
C GLN A 639 15.11 45.75 -7.77
N THR A 640 14.70 44.65 -7.10
CA THR A 640 14.33 44.50 -5.67
C THR A 640 13.71 45.68 -4.93
N PRO A 641 12.72 45.47 -4.02
CA PRO A 641 13.07 44.97 -2.67
C PRO A 641 12.05 44.05 -1.95
N GLU A 642 12.58 43.22 -1.04
CA GLU A 642 11.92 42.69 0.19
C GLU A 642 11.64 43.84 1.19
N PRO A 643 10.92 43.71 2.34
CA PRO A 643 10.73 42.54 3.24
C PRO A 643 9.25 42.36 3.72
N ASP A 644 8.82 41.37 4.50
CA ASP A 644 9.10 41.10 5.92
C ASP A 644 8.66 39.68 6.36
N SER A 645 9.37 39.19 7.37
CA SER A 645 9.26 37.90 8.07
C SER A 645 8.07 37.76 9.03
N ALA A 646 7.47 36.55 9.13
CA ALA A 646 6.96 35.99 10.39
C ALA A 646 6.58 34.48 10.31
N ASN A 647 7.23 33.69 11.18
CA ASN A 647 6.75 32.52 11.95
C ASN A 647 6.03 31.30 11.33
N ALA A 648 6.75 30.16 11.41
CA ALA A 648 6.39 28.87 12.02
C ALA A 648 4.91 28.39 12.03
N ALA A 649 4.64 27.24 11.40
CA ALA A 649 3.83 26.13 11.95
C ALA A 649 3.79 24.88 11.03
N ALA A 650 4.09 23.72 11.64
CA ALA A 650 3.53 22.37 11.40
C ALA A 650 3.22 21.86 9.97
N SER A 651 3.97 20.84 9.54
CA SER A 651 3.51 19.87 8.54
C SER A 651 2.39 18.97 9.11
N PRO A 652 1.24 18.79 8.45
CA PRO A 652 0.28 17.77 8.85
C PRO A 652 0.61 16.42 8.20
N ALA A 653 0.42 15.36 8.99
CA ALA A 653 0.51 13.95 8.63
C ALA A 653 -0.38 13.57 7.43
N PRO A 654 -0.03 12.54 6.63
CA PRO A 654 -0.96 11.94 5.69
C PRO A 654 -2.02 11.16 6.47
N SER A 655 -3.19 11.77 6.63
CA SER A 655 -4.33 11.23 7.38
C SER A 655 -5.14 10.22 6.55
N ALA A 656 -5.93 9.37 7.23
CA ALA A 656 -6.86 8.35 6.71
C ALA A 656 -7.78 8.77 5.54
N LEU A 657 -7.82 10.06 5.21
CA LEU A 657 -8.47 10.59 4.02
C LEU A 657 -7.82 10.05 2.73
N SER A 658 -6.49 9.83 2.70
CA SER A 658 -5.79 9.33 1.50
C SER A 658 -6.25 7.94 1.07
N GLY A 659 -6.41 7.00 2.02
CA GLY A 659 -6.91 5.65 1.76
C GLY A 659 -8.38 5.63 1.32
N THR A 660 -9.21 6.47 1.93
CA THR A 660 -10.62 6.64 1.53
C THR A 660 -10.72 7.17 0.09
N LEU A 661 -9.91 8.16 -0.27
CA LEU A 661 -9.90 8.73 -1.62
C LEU A 661 -9.37 7.77 -2.68
N LYS A 662 -8.40 6.91 -2.32
CA LYS A 662 -7.88 5.84 -3.18
C LYS A 662 -8.96 4.79 -3.45
N ALA A 663 -9.71 4.39 -2.42
CA ALA A 663 -10.86 3.48 -2.54
C ALA A 663 -11.99 4.09 -3.37
N LEU A 664 -12.28 5.40 -3.21
CA LEU A 664 -13.34 6.08 -3.97
C LEU A 664 -13.01 6.21 -5.46
N ARG A 665 -11.76 6.45 -5.82
CA ARG A 665 -11.30 6.48 -7.23
C ARG A 665 -11.39 5.12 -7.92
N ALA A 666 -11.35 4.03 -7.15
CA ALA A 666 -11.37 2.66 -7.67
C ALA A 666 -12.78 2.18 -8.07
N ILE A 667 -13.85 2.78 -7.53
CA ILE A 667 -15.23 2.31 -7.75
C ILE A 667 -15.69 2.51 -9.20
N ILE A 668 -15.31 3.62 -9.84
CA ILE A 668 -15.51 3.85 -11.28
C ILE A 668 -14.23 4.50 -11.85
N PRO A 669 -13.33 3.74 -12.50
CA PRO A 669 -12.08 4.28 -13.02
C PRO A 669 -12.31 5.20 -14.23
N SER A 670 -11.36 6.08 -14.52
CA SER A 670 -11.42 7.02 -15.67
C SER A 670 -11.44 6.33 -17.04
N SER A 671 -10.96 5.08 -17.11
CA SER A 671 -11.06 4.20 -18.29
C SER A 671 -12.49 3.71 -18.57
N GLY A 672 -13.40 3.84 -17.59
CA GLY A 672 -14.78 3.39 -17.65
C GLY A 672 -15.02 2.05 -16.94
N PRO A 673 -16.28 1.71 -16.67
CA PRO A 673 -16.69 0.46 -16.01
C PRO A 673 -16.44 -0.74 -16.91
N SER A 674 -16.47 -1.93 -16.32
CA SER A 674 -16.44 -3.19 -17.05
C SER A 674 -17.66 -3.41 -17.96
N THR A 675 -17.52 -4.29 -18.95
CA THR A 675 -18.56 -4.66 -19.92
C THR A 675 -19.86 -5.16 -19.26
N SER A 676 -19.75 -5.78 -18.10
CA SER A 676 -20.84 -6.44 -17.39
C SER A 676 -21.46 -5.55 -16.30
N MET A 677 -20.71 -4.60 -15.73
CA MET A 677 -21.30 -3.44 -15.02
C MET A 677 -22.12 -2.56 -16.00
N LEU A 678 -21.67 -2.43 -17.26
CA LEU A 678 -22.44 -1.78 -18.32
C LEU A 678 -23.72 -2.55 -18.65
N ALA A 679 -23.64 -3.88 -18.79
CA ALA A 679 -24.82 -4.71 -19.01
C ALA A 679 -25.85 -4.57 -17.87
N ALA A 680 -25.40 -4.50 -16.61
CA ALA A 680 -26.26 -4.26 -15.46
C ALA A 680 -26.94 -2.88 -15.49
N ILE A 681 -26.22 -1.85 -15.93
CA ILE A 681 -26.73 -0.46 -16.09
C ILE A 681 -27.72 -0.37 -17.26
N GLU A 682 -27.54 -1.19 -18.29
CA GLU A 682 -28.36 -1.21 -19.52
C GLU A 682 -29.52 -2.22 -19.44
N ASP A 683 -29.59 -3.04 -18.38
CA ASP A 683 -30.64 -4.04 -18.15
C ASP A 683 -32.00 -3.36 -17.81
N PRO A 684 -33.06 -3.60 -18.60
CA PRO A 684 -34.39 -3.07 -18.35
C PRO A 684 -34.94 -3.41 -16.96
N ASP A 685 -34.64 -4.61 -16.44
CA ASP A 685 -35.20 -5.12 -15.18
C ASP A 685 -34.61 -4.40 -13.96
N ASN A 686 -33.42 -3.79 -14.10
CA ASN A 686 -32.71 -3.11 -13.02
C ASN A 686 -32.91 -1.58 -12.99
N THR A 687 -33.75 -1.05 -13.87
CA THR A 687 -34.00 0.39 -14.05
C THR A 687 -34.39 1.09 -12.73
N LYS A 688 -35.18 0.42 -11.87
CA LYS A 688 -35.66 0.99 -10.60
C LYS A 688 -34.53 1.20 -9.59
N SER A 689 -33.66 0.21 -9.41
CA SER A 689 -32.53 0.27 -8.47
C SER A 689 -31.49 1.32 -8.89
N LEU A 690 -31.24 1.45 -10.20
CA LEU A 690 -30.37 2.48 -10.74
C LEU A 690 -30.96 3.90 -10.53
N GLN A 691 -32.27 4.05 -10.73
CA GLN A 691 -32.96 5.32 -10.45
C GLN A 691 -32.88 5.71 -8.96
N ASP A 692 -32.99 4.73 -8.05
CA ASP A 692 -32.83 4.97 -6.61
C ASP A 692 -31.43 5.48 -6.26
N VAL A 693 -30.38 4.90 -6.85
CA VAL A 693 -28.98 5.35 -6.67
C VAL A 693 -28.77 6.76 -7.22
N LEU A 694 -29.28 7.05 -8.43
CA LEU A 694 -29.17 8.38 -9.04
C LEU A 694 -29.95 9.44 -8.24
N MET A 695 -31.10 9.07 -7.68
CA MET A 695 -31.89 9.93 -6.80
C MET A 695 -31.17 10.19 -5.48
N ALA A 696 -30.53 9.17 -4.90
CA ALA A 696 -29.74 9.34 -3.69
C ALA A 696 -28.52 10.24 -3.92
N LEU A 697 -27.83 10.10 -5.06
CA LEU A 697 -26.76 11.01 -5.47
C LEU A 697 -27.26 12.44 -5.64
N ARG A 698 -28.47 12.63 -6.17
CA ARG A 698 -29.09 13.96 -6.26
C ARG A 698 -29.32 14.57 -4.87
N LYS A 699 -29.90 13.81 -3.92
CA LYS A 699 -30.10 14.26 -2.53
C LYS A 699 -28.77 14.67 -1.89
N LEU A 700 -27.72 13.87 -2.08
CA LEU A 700 -26.37 14.20 -1.60
C LEU A 700 -25.83 15.49 -2.21
N ARG A 701 -25.92 15.67 -3.54
CA ARG A 701 -25.47 16.90 -4.21
C ARG A 701 -26.19 18.14 -3.67
N GLU A 702 -27.51 18.06 -3.44
CA GLU A 702 -28.28 19.15 -2.83
C GLU A 702 -27.79 19.46 -1.41
N GLY A 703 -27.49 18.45 -0.59
CA GLY A 703 -26.91 18.64 0.75
C GLY A 703 -25.52 19.29 0.72
N LEU A 704 -24.67 18.87 -0.21
CA LEU A 704 -23.33 19.46 -0.41
C LEU A 704 -23.40 20.93 -0.87
N VAL A 705 -24.35 21.26 -1.74
CA VAL A 705 -24.61 22.64 -2.18
C VAL A 705 -25.16 23.48 -1.05
N ALA A 706 -26.16 22.97 -0.30
CA ALA A 706 -26.77 23.66 0.83
C ALA A 706 -25.75 24.00 1.92
N THR A 707 -24.77 23.12 2.14
CA THR A 707 -23.68 23.31 3.10
C THR A 707 -22.48 24.09 2.55
N LYS A 708 -22.48 24.45 1.26
CA LYS A 708 -21.36 25.10 0.57
C LYS A 708 -20.02 24.36 0.74
N ARG A 709 -20.06 23.02 0.87
CA ARG A 709 -18.88 22.19 1.16
C ARG A 709 -18.06 21.96 -0.11
N ALA A 710 -16.87 22.54 -0.16
CA ALA A 710 -15.89 22.35 -1.24
C ALA A 710 -14.58 21.77 -0.67
N ASP A 711 -14.59 20.48 -0.37
CA ASP A 711 -13.41 19.72 0.06
C ASP A 711 -13.15 18.54 -0.89
N LEU A 712 -12.06 17.82 -0.63
CA LEU A 712 -11.62 16.71 -1.47
C LEU A 712 -12.65 15.57 -1.53
N PHE A 713 -13.41 15.37 -0.45
CA PHE A 713 -14.54 14.43 -0.41
C PHE A 713 -15.66 14.87 -1.37
N SER A 714 -16.12 16.13 -1.28
CA SER A 714 -17.15 16.65 -2.18
C SER A 714 -16.74 16.54 -3.64
N ILE A 715 -15.48 16.84 -3.98
CA ILE A 715 -14.97 16.71 -5.36
C ILE A 715 -15.10 15.26 -5.85
N GLN A 716 -14.65 14.27 -5.08
CA GLN A 716 -14.72 12.87 -5.48
C GLN A 716 -16.16 12.36 -5.57
N ALA A 717 -17.05 12.79 -4.67
CA ALA A 717 -18.48 12.48 -4.73
C ALA A 717 -19.13 13.03 -6.01
N TYR A 718 -18.75 14.25 -6.44
CA TYR A 718 -19.20 14.84 -7.70
C TYR A 718 -18.63 14.11 -8.92
N ILE A 719 -17.34 13.77 -8.93
CA ILE A 719 -16.73 13.00 -10.02
C ILE A 719 -17.42 11.63 -10.18
N PHE A 720 -17.62 10.90 -9.08
CA PHE A 720 -18.37 9.64 -9.08
C PHE A 720 -19.79 9.83 -9.63
N SER A 721 -20.49 10.85 -9.13
CA SER A 721 -21.85 11.18 -9.60
C SER A 721 -21.91 11.49 -11.10
N ILE A 722 -20.92 12.21 -11.63
CA ILE A 722 -20.83 12.56 -13.05
C ILE A 722 -20.59 11.30 -13.89
N ARG A 723 -19.59 10.48 -13.52
CA ARG A 723 -19.25 9.25 -14.25
C ARG A 723 -20.43 8.28 -14.31
N LEU A 724 -21.09 8.02 -13.18
CA LEU A 724 -22.25 7.12 -13.14
C LEU A 724 -23.42 7.66 -13.97
N SER A 725 -23.72 8.95 -13.86
CA SER A 725 -24.83 9.58 -14.60
C SER A 725 -24.61 9.62 -16.11
N ILE A 726 -23.35 9.73 -16.57
CA ILE A 726 -23.01 9.66 -18.00
C ILE A 726 -23.25 8.24 -18.53
N LEU A 727 -22.84 7.21 -17.80
CA LEU A 727 -23.08 5.82 -18.18
C LEU A 727 -24.57 5.50 -18.29
N ALA A 728 -25.36 6.00 -17.34
CA ALA A 728 -26.81 5.89 -17.33
C ALA A 728 -27.52 6.80 -18.36
N LYS A 729 -26.77 7.55 -19.21
CA LYS A 729 -27.29 8.55 -20.16
C LYS A 729 -28.31 9.52 -19.55
N HIS A 730 -28.05 9.99 -18.33
CA HIS A 730 -28.97 10.87 -17.58
C HIS A 730 -28.45 12.33 -17.55
N PRO A 731 -28.72 13.17 -18.57
CA PRO A 731 -28.17 14.52 -18.70
C PRO A 731 -28.58 15.48 -17.58
N GLU A 732 -29.76 15.31 -17.01
CA GLU A 732 -30.27 16.11 -15.89
C GLU A 732 -29.44 15.90 -14.61
N SER A 733 -28.71 14.78 -14.51
CA SER A 733 -27.87 14.45 -13.36
C SER A 733 -26.42 14.85 -13.55
N TYR A 734 -25.81 14.58 -14.72
CA TYR A 734 -24.38 14.90 -14.93
C TYR A 734 -24.14 16.36 -15.35
N HIS A 735 -25.00 16.98 -16.16
CA HIS A 735 -24.72 18.31 -16.72
C HIS A 735 -24.65 19.41 -15.64
N PRO A 736 -25.62 19.51 -14.70
CA PRO A 736 -25.51 20.46 -13.59
C PRO A 736 -24.33 20.17 -12.66
N ALA A 737 -24.00 18.88 -12.46
CA ALA A 737 -22.87 18.48 -11.62
C ALA A 737 -21.53 18.88 -12.22
N ILE A 738 -21.35 18.73 -13.54
CA ILE A 738 -20.17 19.21 -14.29
C ILE A 738 -20.02 20.71 -14.14
N LEU A 739 -21.11 21.47 -14.35
CA LEU A 739 -21.08 22.93 -14.24
C LEU A 739 -20.70 23.38 -12.83
N HIS A 740 -21.28 22.76 -11.79
CA HIS A 740 -20.98 23.10 -10.40
C HIS A 740 -19.52 22.75 -10.03
N LEU A 741 -19.04 21.58 -10.46
CA LEU A 741 -17.66 21.15 -10.19
C LEU A 741 -16.64 22.08 -10.85
N LEU A 742 -16.80 22.36 -12.16
CA LEU A 742 -15.84 23.18 -12.92
C LEU A 742 -15.95 24.69 -12.62
N ARG A 743 -17.16 25.22 -12.42
CA ARG A 743 -17.39 26.68 -12.30
C ARG A 743 -17.43 27.18 -10.86
N TYR A 744 -17.59 26.29 -9.87
CA TYR A 744 -17.63 26.68 -8.46
C TYR A 744 -16.55 25.94 -7.66
N MET A 745 -16.59 24.61 -7.57
CA MET A 745 -15.72 23.86 -6.66
C MET A 745 -14.23 23.93 -7.03
N ALA A 746 -13.90 23.85 -8.31
CA ALA A 746 -12.52 23.95 -8.80
C ALA A 746 -11.86 25.31 -8.53
N ILE A 747 -12.65 26.34 -8.19
CA ILE A 747 -12.14 27.67 -7.79
C ILE A 747 -11.69 27.65 -6.33
N TRP A 748 -12.40 26.93 -5.46
CA TRP A 748 -12.17 26.93 -4.01
C TRP A 748 -11.21 25.84 -3.56
N THR A 749 -11.13 24.73 -4.29
CA THR A 749 -10.33 23.56 -3.91
C THR A 749 -9.45 23.13 -5.07
N PRO A 750 -8.12 22.96 -4.87
CA PRO A 750 -7.21 22.52 -5.93
C PRO A 750 -7.59 21.13 -6.43
N MET A 751 -7.89 21.02 -7.73
CA MET A 751 -8.11 19.75 -8.43
C MET A 751 -6.88 19.35 -9.25
N VAL A 752 -6.69 18.05 -9.47
CA VAL A 752 -5.59 17.57 -10.32
C VAL A 752 -5.87 17.91 -11.77
N HIS A 753 -4.85 18.31 -12.53
CA HIS A 753 -5.01 18.70 -13.94
C HIS A 753 -5.69 17.62 -14.80
N SER A 754 -5.38 16.34 -14.54
CA SER A 754 -6.02 15.21 -15.22
C SER A 754 -7.52 15.08 -14.93
N GLU A 755 -7.97 15.41 -13.71
CA GLU A 755 -9.39 15.38 -13.33
C GLU A 755 -10.15 16.54 -14.02
N ILE A 756 -9.53 17.72 -14.10
CA ILE A 756 -10.09 18.86 -14.83
C ILE A 756 -10.20 18.54 -16.32
N GLU A 757 -9.13 18.00 -16.93
CA GLU A 757 -9.12 17.65 -18.36
C GLU A 757 -10.15 16.57 -18.69
N GLU A 758 -10.35 15.57 -17.81
CA GLU A 758 -11.37 14.54 -17.96
C GLU A 758 -12.79 15.13 -17.94
N ILE A 759 -13.13 15.89 -16.90
CA ILE A 759 -14.49 16.43 -16.72
C ILE A 759 -14.80 17.51 -17.78
N ALA A 760 -13.83 18.37 -18.11
CA ALA A 760 -13.97 19.34 -19.20
C ALA A 760 -14.12 18.64 -20.56
N GLY A 761 -13.44 17.51 -20.76
CA GLY A 761 -13.62 16.65 -21.93
C GLY A 761 -15.05 16.11 -22.06
N TYR A 762 -15.67 15.69 -20.96
CA TYR A 762 -17.09 15.29 -20.95
C TYR A 762 -18.02 16.45 -21.25
N PHE A 763 -17.74 17.63 -20.68
CA PHE A 763 -18.54 18.84 -20.94
C PHE A 763 -18.51 19.24 -22.42
N MET A 764 -17.33 19.19 -23.02
CA MET A 764 -17.11 19.48 -24.44
C MET A 764 -17.83 18.47 -25.35
N LEU A 765 -17.76 17.17 -25.05
CA LEU A 765 -18.45 16.15 -25.84
C LEU A 765 -19.98 16.23 -25.67
N ASP A 766 -20.50 16.57 -24.49
CA ASP A 766 -21.94 16.82 -24.29
C ASP A 766 -22.42 17.99 -25.17
N ALA A 767 -21.64 19.08 -25.23
CA ALA A 767 -21.92 20.22 -26.10
C ALA A 767 -21.96 19.82 -27.58
N ALA A 768 -20.93 19.12 -28.05
CA ALA A 768 -20.80 18.72 -29.44
C ALA A 768 -21.82 17.65 -29.87
N CYS A 769 -21.96 16.58 -29.10
CA CYS A 769 -22.70 15.39 -29.53
C CYS A 769 -24.19 15.45 -29.18
N ARG A 770 -24.56 15.87 -27.95
CA ARG A 770 -25.96 15.88 -27.51
C ARG A 770 -26.64 17.21 -27.80
N ARG A 771 -25.97 18.33 -27.53
CA ARG A 771 -26.54 19.67 -27.69
C ARG A 771 -26.33 20.26 -29.09
N ARG A 772 -25.51 19.62 -29.93
CA ARG A 772 -25.17 20.03 -31.30
C ARG A 772 -24.55 21.43 -31.39
N ASP A 773 -23.87 21.86 -30.34
CA ASP A 773 -23.18 23.15 -30.29
C ASP A 773 -21.67 22.94 -30.40
N LEU A 774 -21.19 22.88 -31.65
CA LEU A 774 -19.76 22.77 -31.93
C LEU A 774 -19.00 24.03 -31.51
N THR A 775 -19.64 25.19 -31.59
CA THR A 775 -19.04 26.47 -31.23
C THR A 775 -18.70 26.50 -29.74
N GLU A 776 -19.67 26.13 -28.89
CA GLU A 776 -19.44 26.01 -27.46
C GLU A 776 -18.42 24.91 -27.13
N ALA A 777 -18.42 23.79 -27.86
CA ALA A 777 -17.42 22.75 -27.67
C ALA A 777 -15.98 23.27 -27.91
N TYR A 778 -15.76 24.07 -28.97
CA TYR A 778 -14.46 24.71 -29.22
C TYR A 778 -14.11 25.76 -28.16
N PHE A 779 -15.08 26.51 -27.63
CA PHE A 779 -14.85 27.43 -26.52
C PHE A 779 -14.43 26.69 -25.24
N ILE A 780 -15.16 25.63 -24.85
CA ILE A 780 -14.83 24.80 -23.68
C ILE A 780 -13.41 24.24 -23.80
N ARG A 781 -13.06 23.75 -25.00
CA ARG A 781 -11.72 23.24 -25.29
C ARG A 781 -10.63 24.29 -25.06
N GLN A 782 -10.89 25.53 -25.47
CA GLN A 782 -9.97 26.66 -25.28
C GLN A 782 -9.90 27.10 -23.82
N ASP A 783 -11.05 27.27 -23.16
CA ASP A 783 -11.17 27.76 -21.79
C ASP A 783 -10.48 26.84 -20.78
N PHE A 784 -10.55 25.52 -21.00
CA PHE A 784 -9.91 24.52 -20.13
C PHE A 784 -8.57 24.00 -20.67
N ASN A 785 -8.06 24.54 -21.80
CA ASN A 785 -6.80 24.14 -22.44
C ASN A 785 -6.66 22.61 -22.59
N ILE A 786 -7.71 21.96 -23.12
CA ILE A 786 -7.75 20.49 -23.29
C ILE A 786 -6.72 20.08 -24.35
N ARG A 787 -5.70 19.28 -23.99
CA ARG A 787 -4.60 18.86 -24.87
C ARG A 787 -4.74 17.41 -25.32
N ASN A 788 -5.97 16.94 -25.46
CA ASN A 788 -6.27 15.58 -25.86
C ASN A 788 -6.49 15.45 -27.38
N LYS A 789 -5.47 14.93 -28.08
CA LYS A 789 -5.49 14.68 -29.54
C LYS A 789 -6.63 13.75 -30.00
N LYS A 790 -7.21 12.95 -29.11
CA LYS A 790 -8.32 12.05 -29.45
C LYS A 790 -9.65 12.80 -29.50
N LEU A 791 -9.92 13.64 -28.50
CA LEU A 791 -11.13 14.47 -28.47
C LEU A 791 -11.13 15.51 -29.60
N ASP A 792 -9.94 16.01 -29.93
CA ASP A 792 -9.64 16.77 -31.15
C ASP A 792 -10.17 16.14 -32.43
N ARG A 793 -9.86 14.86 -32.64
CA ARG A 793 -10.28 14.11 -33.83
C ARG A 793 -11.79 13.93 -33.87
N ILE A 794 -12.42 13.77 -32.71
CA ILE A 794 -13.89 13.67 -32.59
C ILE A 794 -14.55 14.98 -33.02
N LEU A 795 -14.09 16.12 -32.52
CA LEU A 795 -14.63 17.43 -32.93
C LEU A 795 -14.41 17.71 -34.42
N LYS A 796 -13.24 17.33 -34.96
CA LYS A 796 -12.98 17.44 -36.40
C LYS A 796 -13.88 16.53 -37.22
N ALA A 797 -14.09 15.29 -36.78
CA ALA A 797 -14.97 14.34 -37.46
C ALA A 797 -16.42 14.86 -37.50
N LEU A 798 -16.92 15.42 -36.40
CA LEU A 798 -18.24 16.06 -36.35
C LEU A 798 -18.32 17.30 -37.25
N ALA A 799 -17.28 18.14 -37.25
CA ALA A 799 -17.27 19.36 -38.06
C ALA A 799 -17.23 19.10 -39.58
N HIS A 800 -16.71 17.94 -40.00
CA HIS A 800 -16.59 17.56 -41.41
C HIS A 800 -17.56 16.45 -41.84
N ASP A 801 -18.49 16.05 -40.95
CA ASP A 801 -19.39 14.90 -41.14
C ASP A 801 -18.67 13.60 -41.58
N ASP A 802 -17.45 13.40 -41.06
CA ASP A 802 -16.58 12.28 -41.41
C ASP A 802 -16.82 11.09 -40.48
N TYR A 803 -17.73 10.21 -40.88
CA TYR A 803 -18.08 9.03 -40.10
C TYR A 803 -16.98 7.95 -40.06
N VAL A 804 -16.07 7.93 -41.02
CA VAL A 804 -14.95 6.96 -41.03
C VAL A 804 -13.95 7.33 -39.94
N SER A 805 -13.56 8.61 -39.87
CA SER A 805 -12.73 9.14 -38.78
C SER A 805 -13.45 9.05 -37.43
N TRP A 806 -14.78 9.21 -37.41
CA TRP A 806 -15.61 9.02 -36.23
C TRP A 806 -15.56 7.56 -35.70
N GLN A 807 -15.75 6.57 -36.57
CA GLN A 807 -15.65 5.14 -36.23
C GLN A 807 -14.27 4.76 -35.72
N PHE A 808 -13.22 5.28 -36.34
CA PHE A 808 -11.86 5.08 -35.86
C PHE A 808 -11.65 5.71 -34.47
N SER A 809 -12.23 6.88 -34.24
CA SER A 809 -12.14 7.58 -32.95
C SER A 809 -12.88 6.84 -31.83
N LYS A 810 -14.04 6.21 -32.12
CA LYS A 810 -14.79 5.37 -31.16
C LYS A 810 -13.92 4.24 -30.57
N LYS A 811 -13.02 3.65 -31.36
CA LYS A 811 -12.13 2.58 -30.90
C LYS A 811 -11.02 3.05 -29.96
N GLN A 812 -10.77 4.37 -29.85
CA GLN A 812 -9.60 4.93 -29.15
C GLN A 812 -9.92 5.73 -27.90
N VAL A 813 -11.19 5.97 -27.59
CA VAL A 813 -11.64 6.80 -26.44
C VAL A 813 -12.21 5.96 -25.30
N SER A 814 -12.30 6.57 -24.12
CA SER A 814 -12.87 5.91 -22.93
C SER A 814 -14.36 5.62 -23.11
N ARG A 815 -14.89 4.68 -22.32
CA ARG A 815 -16.31 4.30 -22.37
C ARG A 815 -17.25 5.46 -22.06
N HIS A 816 -16.86 6.36 -21.15
CA HIS A 816 -17.64 7.56 -20.84
C HIS A 816 -17.75 8.50 -22.05
N CYS A 817 -16.66 8.70 -22.78
CA CYS A 817 -16.67 9.44 -24.04
C CYS A 817 -17.54 8.76 -25.10
N LEU A 818 -17.47 7.43 -25.23
CA LEU A 818 -18.32 6.67 -26.14
C LEU A 818 -19.81 6.90 -25.88
N LYS A 819 -20.23 6.88 -24.60
CA LYS A 819 -21.64 7.06 -24.23
C LYS A 819 -22.16 8.46 -24.60
N LEU A 820 -21.30 9.48 -24.54
CA LEU A 820 -21.62 10.82 -25.02
C LEU A 820 -21.64 10.90 -26.56
N MET A 821 -20.74 10.17 -27.24
CA MET A 821 -20.71 10.11 -28.70
C MET A 821 -21.95 9.45 -29.30
N GLU A 822 -22.56 8.47 -28.62
CA GLU A 822 -23.77 7.78 -29.09
C GLU A 822 -24.91 8.73 -29.49
N TRP A 823 -25.00 9.92 -28.88
CA TRP A 823 -26.03 10.93 -29.20
C TRP A 823 -25.93 11.49 -30.64
N ALA A 824 -24.74 11.45 -31.26
CA ALA A 824 -24.50 11.96 -32.60
C ALA A 824 -24.25 10.84 -33.64
N ASP A 825 -24.16 9.58 -33.20
CA ASP A 825 -23.74 8.46 -34.06
C ASP A 825 -24.70 8.20 -35.22
N ASP A 826 -26.01 8.23 -34.92
CA ASP A 826 -27.04 7.93 -35.91
C ASP A 826 -27.12 8.98 -37.02
N ASP A 827 -26.90 10.25 -36.69
CA ASP A 827 -26.95 11.35 -37.66
C ASP A 827 -25.78 11.31 -38.64
N LEU A 828 -24.56 11.09 -38.13
CA LEU A 828 -23.39 10.97 -39.00
C LEU A 828 -23.44 9.69 -39.84
N ARG A 829 -23.96 8.59 -39.29
CA ARG A 829 -24.20 7.36 -40.06
C ARG A 829 -25.20 7.61 -41.18
N LEU A 830 -26.31 8.30 -40.88
CA LEU A 830 -27.33 8.63 -41.88
C LEU A 830 -26.76 9.50 -43.00
N HIS A 831 -25.92 10.48 -42.69
CA HIS A 831 -25.23 11.28 -43.71
C HIS A 831 -24.34 10.40 -44.60
N THR A 832 -23.59 9.48 -44.01
CA THR A 832 -22.70 8.55 -44.71
C THR A 832 -23.46 7.61 -45.65
N LEU A 833 -24.58 7.06 -45.20
CA LEU A 833 -25.46 6.23 -46.04
C LEU A 833 -26.01 7.00 -47.24
N LYS A 834 -26.34 8.29 -47.07
CA LYS A 834 -26.76 9.18 -48.17
C LYS A 834 -25.62 9.43 -49.16
N CYS A 835 -24.39 9.58 -48.69
CA CYS A 835 -23.19 9.70 -49.54
C CYS A 835 -22.95 8.42 -50.35
N PHE A 836 -22.97 7.25 -49.72
CA PHE A 836 -22.83 5.97 -50.41
C PHE A 836 -23.89 5.80 -51.50
N SER A 837 -25.15 6.08 -51.16
CA SER A 837 -26.30 6.02 -52.09
C SER A 837 -26.17 6.94 -53.32
N ARG A 838 -25.25 7.91 -53.30
CA ARG A 838 -25.02 8.87 -54.39
C ARG A 838 -23.74 8.63 -55.18
N SER A 839 -22.71 8.08 -54.55
CA SER A 839 -21.34 8.10 -55.10
C SER A 839 -20.85 6.79 -55.67
N TYR A 840 -21.36 5.64 -55.21
CA TYR A 840 -20.80 4.33 -55.56
C TYR A 840 -21.79 3.47 -56.35
N PHE A 841 -21.27 2.73 -57.34
CA PHE A 841 -22.01 1.70 -58.07
C PHE A 841 -21.91 0.35 -57.36
N ASN A 842 -20.68 -0.05 -57.04
CA ASN A 842 -20.35 -1.24 -56.25
C ASN A 842 -19.38 -0.87 -55.13
N VAL A 843 -19.47 -1.56 -54.01
CA VAL A 843 -18.57 -1.41 -52.85
C VAL A 843 -18.27 -2.78 -52.25
N ASP A 844 -17.06 -2.99 -51.77
CA ASP A 844 -16.70 -4.22 -51.07
C ASP A 844 -17.40 -4.26 -49.71
N LEU A 845 -18.03 -5.39 -49.38
CA LEU A 845 -18.83 -5.57 -48.17
C LEU A 845 -18.03 -5.25 -46.88
N PRO A 846 -16.77 -5.71 -46.70
CA PRO A 846 -16.00 -5.40 -45.50
C PRO A 846 -15.75 -3.89 -45.32
N PHE A 847 -15.54 -3.16 -46.42
CA PHE A 847 -15.37 -1.71 -46.36
C PHE A 847 -16.69 -1.02 -46.04
N LEU A 848 -17.80 -1.47 -46.61
CA LEU A 848 -19.12 -0.92 -46.34
C LEU A 848 -19.52 -1.11 -44.87
N GLU A 849 -19.33 -2.29 -44.31
CA GLU A 849 -19.64 -2.57 -42.90
C GLU A 849 -18.76 -1.74 -41.95
N PHE A 850 -17.49 -1.55 -42.29
CA PHE A 850 -16.60 -0.68 -41.54
C PHE A 850 -17.00 0.80 -41.64
N ALA A 851 -17.28 1.28 -42.84
CA ALA A 851 -17.61 2.67 -43.12
C ALA A 851 -19.02 3.07 -42.67
N THR A 852 -19.89 2.11 -42.36
CA THR A 852 -21.26 2.35 -41.85
C THR A 852 -21.44 1.88 -40.41
N GLY A 853 -20.47 1.16 -39.83
CA GLY A 853 -20.51 0.70 -38.45
C GLY A 853 -21.63 -0.31 -38.15
N ARG A 854 -22.19 -0.95 -39.18
CA ARG A 854 -23.28 -1.93 -39.10
C ARG A 854 -23.03 -3.09 -40.06
N LYS A 855 -23.47 -4.28 -39.66
CA LYS A 855 -23.43 -5.46 -40.52
C LYS A 855 -24.48 -5.37 -41.62
N TRP A 856 -24.27 -6.11 -42.71
CA TRP A 856 -25.18 -6.18 -43.84
C TRP A 856 -26.66 -6.40 -43.45
N ASP A 857 -26.90 -7.37 -42.57
CA ASP A 857 -28.26 -7.71 -42.14
C ASP A 857 -28.95 -6.53 -41.42
N GLU A 858 -28.20 -5.80 -40.59
CA GLU A 858 -28.70 -4.63 -39.88
C GLU A 858 -28.95 -3.44 -40.82
N LEU A 859 -28.10 -3.24 -41.83
CA LEU A 859 -28.31 -2.20 -42.84
C LEU A 859 -29.61 -2.44 -43.63
N LYS A 860 -29.94 -3.71 -43.91
CA LYS A 860 -31.17 -4.08 -44.63
C LYS A 860 -32.40 -3.98 -43.74
N GLU A 861 -32.32 -4.48 -42.50
CA GLU A 861 -33.47 -4.55 -41.59
C GLU A 861 -33.76 -3.20 -40.91
N LYS A 862 -32.74 -2.55 -40.35
CA LYS A 862 -32.89 -1.34 -39.55
C LYS A 862 -32.78 -0.07 -40.38
N ASP A 863 -31.82 0.01 -41.30
CA ASP A 863 -31.59 1.21 -42.13
C ASP A 863 -32.34 1.16 -43.48
N LYS A 864 -32.98 0.02 -43.80
CA LYS A 864 -33.82 -0.20 -44.99
C LYS A 864 -33.13 0.18 -46.30
N VAL A 865 -31.85 -0.14 -46.44
CA VAL A 865 -31.10 0.13 -47.67
C VAL A 865 -31.58 -0.75 -48.82
N GLY A 866 -31.81 -0.16 -49.99
CA GLY A 866 -32.28 -0.87 -51.20
C GLY A 866 -31.16 -1.49 -52.04
N TRP A 867 -30.07 -1.92 -51.41
CA TRP A 867 -28.85 -2.41 -52.08
C TRP A 867 -28.86 -3.94 -52.19
N GLU A 868 -28.11 -4.49 -53.14
CA GLU A 868 -28.06 -5.95 -53.41
C GLU A 868 -26.66 -6.50 -53.15
N LEU A 869 -26.56 -7.68 -52.49
CA LEU A 869 -25.30 -8.38 -52.24
C LEU A 869 -25.08 -9.42 -53.37
N GLY A 870 -23.96 -9.32 -54.07
CA GLY A 870 -23.54 -10.27 -55.11
C GLY A 870 -22.60 -11.38 -54.60
N ASP A 871 -22.27 -12.33 -55.48
CA ASP A 871 -21.60 -13.60 -55.15
C ASP A 871 -20.13 -13.48 -54.69
N GLU A 872 -19.49 -12.31 -54.85
CA GLU A 872 -18.08 -12.04 -54.47
C GLU A 872 -17.92 -11.05 -53.30
N GLU A 873 -18.84 -11.03 -52.32
CA GLU A 873 -18.82 -10.06 -51.20
C GLU A 873 -18.85 -8.58 -51.66
N LYS A 874 -19.44 -8.32 -52.83
CA LYS A 874 -19.62 -6.96 -53.37
C LYS A 874 -21.08 -6.55 -53.29
N VAL A 875 -21.32 -5.36 -52.75
CA VAL A 875 -22.64 -4.76 -52.63
C VAL A 875 -22.86 -3.78 -53.78
N THR A 876 -23.88 -4.02 -54.59
CA THR A 876 -24.35 -3.09 -55.62
C THR A 876 -25.31 -2.07 -55.01
N ILE A 877 -24.84 -0.84 -54.89
CA ILE A 877 -25.59 0.30 -54.34
C ILE A 877 -26.48 0.92 -55.42
N ARG A 878 -26.01 0.97 -56.67
CA ARG A 878 -26.73 1.51 -57.82
C ARG A 878 -26.59 0.59 -59.02
N LYS A 879 -27.71 0.18 -59.62
CA LYS A 879 -27.69 -0.52 -60.91
C LYS A 879 -27.45 0.48 -62.03
N VAL A 880 -26.51 0.17 -62.93
CA VAL A 880 -26.35 0.93 -64.19
C VAL A 880 -27.62 0.70 -65.01
N ARG A 881 -28.41 1.75 -65.25
CA ARG A 881 -29.49 1.67 -66.24
C ARG A 881 -28.83 1.43 -67.60
N ALA A 882 -29.10 0.28 -68.22
CA ALA A 882 -28.77 0.07 -69.63
C ALA A 882 -29.40 1.21 -70.44
N LYS A 883 -28.60 1.83 -71.32
CA LYS A 883 -29.06 2.89 -72.22
C LYS A 883 -29.98 2.34 -73.29
#